data_AF-A0A016TEB4-F1
#
_entry.id   AF-A0A016TEB4-F1
#
_cell.length_a   1.000
_cell.length_b   1.000
_cell.length_c   1.000
_cell.angle_alpha   90.00
_cell.angle_beta   90.00
_cell.angle_gamma   90.00
#
_symmetry.space_group_name_H-M   'P 1'
#
loop_
_entity.id
_entity.type
_entity.pdbx_description
1 polymer ?
#
loop_
_entity_poly.entity_id
_entity_poly.type
_entity_poly.pdbx_seq_one_letter_code
_entity_poly.pdbx_strand_id
1 'polypeptide(L)'
;MDGVPCIEDHQRVTILIRQVGPRNAAVFNRIVDRLARQRSIQVSDNPKRIFHANFVTSVNTELVRFGELQAHRRVLGLIGVACAQPSTSAAPARKSSSSVSDDVGLAPITTRRRSSLTGGSTMDEVKSNYEKVKRDYDSTLVDSRCILLGYDEEQVSAHFSSRETFLFHRIEESDELEMGVREFMRAIYFVLESKRVDQSFEKLECPPCPILPEEEKFRFGVENKASKTYKRKCIGRSRKQNADYAMLTGLPQLALDSYAASMDMLKTCNDMLWFAGACEGWACAAMSLLYDGLTSNSLMYRVASMTPTQIRDIGSTGHLSLGAAISAATTFQHNLGVSLGHQRHRSDENTRVPVSDDSSETSESRRSRMPWAVLRGDKAKEKIEPSAIMEKFELALENYAKFSFAAMIEYDCMMKAVSLYRYQRMYVEMETFHRDHIGKYLDDSFTRFDNHTKAAICANSTALYREVGFRRKCSFFARLGVLFRLQISDGEQRTPQDYRVVYPVLYRTLPGYGIKENVREVPQDGILKGPVQLQIKALHEVYTAASRAELTEAAIRHICHLIQVYYDEMDPTLANRLFDDLQNLVRIKGSPPQLNQRISVPVGNIILPSIQLTRFPMVSDPILCPLPPHLAPTVLHPNSGQPQLFIYSPFQQKKTSNEIYWVVDCACEVSILVYNCRPYELIVRELCLLADGCLFESVPVRLILPAANEGAAPARIKLIGVPRTPGLLTITGYCCEVFGVRNVCKLYGPKGPLKVEVLPSLAVLQLVSSLPRAPIEEDQNEHNAEITVYSGQLFEHSLTVKNTSPSINIRKVRLQVWQPKVSGGPSMIELVSEDADATFTLAPNEEKSIKFRIFGIDPTATADDEGSTDEKIVETALPLASTLAETANDSEAHDLIPYTGRLLTCQFLFQYVADVDGPEGESYERSARLSIAVCVVPAVTVSAWHVLPGDGPFTRYIVVDVTNSTEHDAELVYSSNRRMNVLPKETCRVPLLSPCCSDVAGRAFHAATQKDSHMMQKLEVRYPMCIEDDNLEQQPSVEKLRATLELHVAKHLDIRWAIPAMNLEGLVPVGALLSSVSLLKQLVLPAISLDISVNGTPYLSEDDISVGIGEMVLIKVAVISSLEYDFDGILTLECYQEISNFFGSVDKTENLLIIGQRKVPFVVPKSVSFSVGLTFVIDLLAEHRTPPHLSMSTPRCELSFHVMFRVEGVHKVRPQIVSRRANESLFSDEVFVSPVGFSVSTKAH
;
A
#
# COMPACT_ATOMS: atom_id res chain seq x y z
N MET A 1 12.91 22.18 -44.39
CA MET A 1 12.18 23.45 -44.24
C MET A 1 13.21 24.46 -43.80
N ASP A 2 13.27 25.57 -44.54
CA ASP A 2 14.13 26.70 -44.23
C ASP A 2 13.80 27.20 -42.81
N GLY A 3 14.83 27.61 -42.06
CA GLY A 3 14.67 28.02 -40.66
C GLY A 3 13.75 29.24 -40.51
N VAL A 4 13.49 29.64 -39.26
CA VAL A 4 12.78 30.90 -38.97
C VAL A 4 13.49 32.04 -39.70
N PRO A 5 12.79 32.85 -40.53
CA PRO A 5 13.42 33.96 -41.24
C PRO A 5 14.17 34.87 -40.25
N CYS A 6 15.45 35.11 -40.52
CA CYS A 6 16.35 35.74 -39.57
C CYS A 6 17.19 36.83 -40.23
N ILE A 7 17.80 37.69 -39.42
CA ILE A 7 18.64 38.77 -39.95
C ILE A 7 19.95 38.25 -40.54
N GLU A 8 20.43 37.10 -40.04
CA GLU A 8 21.66 36.45 -40.49
C GLU A 8 21.56 35.98 -41.94
N ASP A 9 20.34 35.80 -42.47
CA ASP A 9 20.13 35.46 -43.88
C ASP A 9 20.72 36.54 -44.80
N HIS A 10 20.66 37.83 -44.42
CA HIS A 10 21.26 38.93 -45.19
C HIS A 10 22.79 38.92 -45.20
N GLN A 11 23.42 38.16 -44.31
CA GLN A 11 24.88 38.02 -44.21
C GLN A 11 25.41 36.73 -44.86
N ARG A 12 24.51 35.84 -45.31
CA ARG A 12 24.87 34.50 -45.78
C ARG A 12 24.66 34.35 -47.28
N VAL A 13 25.66 33.75 -47.92
CA VAL A 13 25.61 33.35 -49.33
C VAL A 13 24.98 31.96 -49.44
N THR A 14 24.01 31.79 -50.33
CA THR A 14 23.37 30.48 -50.56
C THR A 14 24.22 29.62 -51.51
N ILE A 15 24.63 28.45 -51.03
CA ILE A 15 25.33 27.42 -51.81
C ILE A 15 24.43 26.18 -51.92
N LEU A 16 24.00 25.87 -53.14
CA LEU A 16 23.11 24.74 -53.42
C LEU A 16 23.92 23.46 -53.60
N ILE A 17 23.53 22.39 -52.90
CA ILE A 17 24.11 21.06 -53.02
C ILE A 17 23.12 20.14 -53.73
N ARG A 18 23.51 19.55 -54.87
CA ARG A 18 22.67 18.61 -55.63
C ARG A 18 23.40 17.30 -55.90
N GLN A 19 22.69 16.20 -55.71
CA GLN A 19 23.15 14.90 -56.16
C GLN A 19 22.98 14.80 -57.68
N VAL A 20 24.07 14.60 -58.41
CA VAL A 20 24.12 14.57 -59.89
C VAL A 20 24.47 13.17 -60.45
N GLY A 21 24.97 12.28 -59.59
CA GLY A 21 25.22 10.86 -59.90
C GLY A 21 24.21 9.88 -59.26
N PRO A 22 24.49 8.57 -59.24
CA PRO A 22 23.57 7.56 -58.72
C PRO A 22 23.22 7.81 -57.24
N ARG A 23 21.97 7.50 -56.86
CA ARG A 23 21.43 7.77 -55.52
C ARG A 23 22.13 6.95 -54.45
N ASN A 24 23.05 7.58 -53.74
CA ASN A 24 23.62 7.10 -52.49
C ASN A 24 23.30 8.09 -51.35
N ALA A 25 22.16 7.90 -50.69
CA ALA A 25 21.66 8.82 -49.67
C ALA A 25 22.56 8.90 -48.43
N ALA A 26 23.20 7.78 -48.04
CA ALA A 26 24.07 7.74 -46.87
C ALA A 26 25.34 8.58 -47.05
N VAL A 27 26.00 8.46 -48.20
CA VAL A 27 27.19 9.25 -48.53
C VAL A 27 26.83 10.71 -48.78
N PHE A 28 25.74 10.97 -49.52
CA PHE A 28 25.26 12.33 -49.77
C PHE A 28 24.95 13.09 -48.47
N ASN A 29 24.21 12.49 -47.54
CA ASN A 29 23.91 13.13 -46.25
C ASN A 29 25.17 13.39 -45.42
N ARG A 30 26.14 12.46 -45.41
CA ARG A 30 27.44 12.68 -44.75
C ARG A 30 28.19 13.87 -45.34
N ILE A 31 28.21 14.03 -46.68
CA ILE A 31 28.85 15.18 -47.33
C ILE A 31 28.12 16.47 -46.97
N VAL A 32 26.79 16.48 -47.06
CA VAL A 32 25.98 17.65 -46.67
C VAL A 32 26.27 18.05 -45.23
N ASP A 33 26.32 17.10 -44.29
CA ASP A 33 26.64 17.37 -42.89
C ASP A 33 28.06 17.92 -42.70
N ARG A 34 29.05 17.44 -43.48
CA ARG A 34 30.43 17.95 -43.44
C ARG A 34 30.54 19.36 -44.02
N LEU A 35 29.90 19.62 -45.16
CA LEU A 35 29.84 20.96 -45.77
C LEU A 35 29.13 21.95 -44.84
N ALA A 36 28.04 21.53 -44.21
CA ALA A 36 27.29 22.34 -43.25
C ALA A 36 28.08 22.68 -41.97
N ARG A 37 29.25 22.06 -41.70
CA ARG A 37 30.17 22.46 -40.62
C ARG A 37 31.07 23.63 -41.03
N GLN A 38 31.36 23.82 -42.32
CA GLN A 38 32.21 24.90 -42.84
C GLN A 38 31.40 26.18 -43.12
N ARG A 39 30.56 26.63 -42.17
CA ARG A 39 29.61 27.74 -42.39
C ARG A 39 30.26 29.11 -42.55
N SER A 40 31.51 29.26 -42.16
CA SER A 40 32.21 30.54 -42.24
C SER A 40 33.71 30.35 -42.48
N ILE A 41 34.28 31.31 -43.18
CA ILE A 41 35.73 31.44 -43.37
C ILE A 41 36.19 32.85 -43.03
N GLN A 42 37.39 32.97 -42.48
CA GLN A 42 38.05 34.26 -42.33
C GLN A 42 38.75 34.61 -43.65
N VAL A 43 38.41 35.77 -44.21
CA VAL A 43 38.89 36.23 -45.54
C VAL A 43 39.81 37.45 -45.45
N SER A 44 39.86 38.11 -44.30
CA SER A 44 40.76 39.22 -44.00
C SER A 44 41.02 39.27 -42.50
N ASP A 45 42.24 39.62 -42.10
CA ASP A 45 42.66 39.71 -40.69
C ASP A 45 42.56 41.13 -40.13
N ASN A 46 42.69 42.17 -40.98
CA ASN A 46 42.66 43.56 -40.55
C ASN A 46 42.01 44.52 -41.58
N PRO A 47 40.74 44.93 -41.38
CA PRO A 47 39.85 44.48 -40.33
C PRO A 47 39.52 42.99 -40.50
N LYS A 48 39.25 42.31 -39.38
CA LYS A 48 38.80 40.92 -39.40
C LYS A 48 37.47 40.84 -40.16
N ARG A 49 37.44 40.07 -41.26
CA ARG A 49 36.23 39.82 -42.05
C ARG A 49 35.94 38.33 -42.10
N ILE A 50 34.67 38.00 -41.88
CA ILE A 50 34.16 36.64 -41.92
C ILE A 50 33.15 36.56 -43.05
N PHE A 51 33.35 35.60 -43.95
CA PHE A 51 32.43 35.29 -45.03
C PHE A 51 31.58 34.09 -44.62
N HIS A 52 30.25 34.22 -44.69
CA HIS A 52 29.32 33.20 -44.25
C HIS A 52 28.61 32.54 -45.43
N ALA A 53 28.55 31.21 -45.43
CA ALA A 53 27.81 30.43 -46.41
C ALA A 53 26.73 29.57 -45.75
N ASN A 54 25.59 29.47 -46.43
CA ASN A 54 24.51 28.57 -46.09
C ASN A 54 24.45 27.45 -47.14
N PHE A 55 24.81 26.24 -46.72
CA PHE A 55 24.78 25.04 -47.56
C PHE A 55 23.39 24.41 -47.50
N VAL A 56 22.67 24.42 -48.62
CA VAL A 56 21.28 23.96 -48.71
C VAL A 56 21.12 22.91 -49.81
N THR A 57 20.23 21.92 -49.60
CA THR A 57 19.94 20.87 -50.60
C THR A 57 18.71 21.18 -51.46
N SER A 58 17.93 22.18 -51.05
CA SER A 58 16.75 22.69 -51.73
C SER A 58 16.64 24.20 -51.49
N VAL A 59 16.06 24.92 -52.45
CA VAL A 59 15.75 26.34 -52.33
C VAL A 59 14.29 26.59 -52.66
N ASN A 60 13.67 27.57 -52.01
CA ASN A 60 12.34 28.04 -52.39
C ASN A 60 12.43 28.84 -53.70
N THR A 61 11.92 28.25 -54.79
CA THR A 61 11.97 28.83 -56.13
C THR A 61 11.22 30.17 -56.25
N GLU A 62 10.20 30.41 -55.43
CA GLU A 62 9.50 31.70 -55.42
C GLU A 62 10.36 32.80 -54.80
N LEU A 63 11.09 32.49 -53.73
CA LEU A 63 11.99 33.44 -53.07
C LEU A 63 13.25 33.74 -53.89
N VAL A 64 13.77 32.77 -54.66
CA VAL A 64 14.92 32.96 -55.55
C VAL A 64 14.66 34.04 -56.60
N ARG A 65 13.40 34.21 -57.05
CA ARG A 65 13.01 35.25 -58.02
C ARG A 65 13.23 36.68 -57.49
N PHE A 66 13.26 36.85 -56.17
CA PHE A 66 13.58 38.12 -55.51
C PHE A 66 15.08 38.34 -55.33
N GLY A 67 15.95 37.47 -55.88
CA GLY A 67 17.40 37.60 -55.78
C GLY A 67 17.95 38.93 -56.33
N GLU A 68 17.30 39.52 -57.33
CA GLU A 68 17.66 40.86 -57.81
C GLU A 68 17.36 41.95 -56.78
N LEU A 69 16.25 41.83 -56.06
CA LEU A 69 15.88 42.75 -54.98
C LEU A 69 16.69 42.50 -53.71
N GLN A 70 17.04 41.26 -53.40
CA GLN A 70 17.75 40.85 -52.18
C GLN A 70 18.84 39.82 -52.51
N ALA A 71 20.09 40.26 -52.62
CA ALA A 71 21.15 39.42 -53.18
C ALA A 71 21.43 38.12 -52.38
N HIS A 72 21.14 38.08 -51.08
CA HIS A 72 21.32 36.89 -50.24
C HIS A 72 20.44 35.69 -50.66
N ARG A 73 19.34 35.95 -51.39
CA ARG A 73 18.44 34.90 -51.92
C ARG A 73 18.95 34.26 -53.21
N ARG A 74 20.00 34.81 -53.82
CA ARG A 74 20.61 34.25 -55.03
C ARG A 74 21.34 32.96 -54.70
N VAL A 75 21.22 31.98 -55.58
CA VAL A 75 22.12 30.82 -55.57
C VAL A 75 23.43 31.27 -56.19
N LEU A 76 24.41 31.55 -55.35
CA LEU A 76 25.72 32.09 -55.73
C LEU A 76 26.76 30.97 -55.89
N GLY A 77 26.55 29.82 -55.26
CA GLY A 77 27.40 28.63 -55.43
C GLY A 77 26.59 27.37 -55.73
N LEU A 78 27.15 26.48 -56.55
CA LEU A 78 26.60 25.15 -56.82
C LEU A 78 27.66 24.07 -56.54
N ILE A 79 27.29 23.08 -55.74
CA ILE A 79 28.08 21.87 -55.51
C ILE A 79 27.29 20.66 -56.03
N GLY A 80 27.77 20.08 -57.13
CA GLY A 80 27.32 18.76 -57.59
C GLY A 80 28.00 17.67 -56.76
N VAL A 81 27.29 16.59 -56.44
CA VAL A 81 27.86 15.42 -55.76
C VAL A 81 27.56 14.16 -56.55
N ALA A 82 28.60 13.42 -56.93
CA ALA A 82 28.50 12.10 -57.53
C ALA A 82 29.47 11.11 -56.86
N CYS A 83 29.02 9.86 -56.74
CA CYS A 83 29.83 8.77 -56.20
C CYS A 83 29.81 7.63 -57.20
N ALA A 84 30.98 7.05 -57.48
CA ALA A 84 31.08 5.82 -58.25
C ALA A 84 30.42 4.68 -57.46
N GLN A 85 29.78 3.75 -58.17
CA GLN A 85 29.31 2.52 -57.54
C GLN A 85 30.49 1.59 -57.27
N PRO A 86 30.56 0.91 -56.11
CA PRO A 86 31.57 -0.11 -55.90
C PRO A 86 31.43 -1.17 -56.99
N SER A 87 32.47 -1.33 -57.80
CA SER A 87 32.53 -2.38 -58.82
C SER A 87 32.45 -3.73 -58.14
N THR A 88 31.31 -4.41 -58.27
CA THR A 88 31.18 -5.83 -57.95
C THR A 88 31.79 -6.66 -59.07
N SER A 89 33.09 -6.47 -59.35
CA SER A 89 33.86 -7.36 -60.23
C SER A 89 35.36 -7.18 -60.03
N ALA A 90 35.87 -7.76 -58.94
CA ALA A 90 37.27 -8.16 -58.85
C ALA A 90 37.32 -9.68 -58.64
N ALA A 91 37.03 -10.42 -59.70
CA ALA A 91 37.52 -11.80 -59.85
C ALA A 91 38.77 -11.73 -60.73
N PRO A 92 39.84 -12.51 -60.43
CA PRO A 92 41.12 -12.35 -61.10
C PRO A 92 41.04 -12.81 -62.56
N ALA A 93 41.72 -12.06 -63.43
CA ALA A 93 41.79 -12.26 -64.86
C ALA A 93 42.14 -13.72 -65.23
N ARG A 94 41.25 -14.36 -65.99
CA ARG A 94 41.62 -15.46 -66.90
C ARG A 94 41.45 -14.99 -68.33
N LYS A 95 42.55 -15.07 -69.07
CA LYS A 95 42.64 -14.88 -70.51
C LYS A 95 41.75 -15.89 -71.23
N SER A 96 40.92 -15.43 -72.15
CA SER A 96 40.67 -16.17 -73.40
C SER A 96 40.07 -15.26 -74.45
N SER A 97 40.62 -15.41 -75.63
CA SER A 97 40.41 -14.66 -76.87
C SER A 97 39.12 -15.01 -77.61
N SER A 98 38.69 -14.04 -78.41
CA SER A 98 38.16 -14.14 -79.79
C SER A 98 36.82 -14.81 -80.09
N SER A 99 35.97 -14.00 -80.74
CA SER A 99 35.33 -14.21 -82.06
C SER A 99 33.78 -14.35 -82.15
N VAL A 100 33.18 -13.27 -82.69
CA VAL A 100 32.25 -13.15 -83.85
C VAL A 100 31.12 -14.18 -84.04
N SER A 101 29.84 -13.71 -84.06
CA SER A 101 28.92 -13.65 -85.24
C SER A 101 27.43 -13.51 -84.86
N ASP A 102 26.80 -12.46 -85.42
CA ASP A 102 25.50 -12.31 -86.12
C ASP A 102 24.19 -13.05 -85.72
N ASP A 103 23.13 -12.22 -85.62
CA ASP A 103 21.88 -12.24 -86.43
C ASP A 103 20.47 -12.34 -85.74
N VAL A 104 19.71 -11.25 -85.93
CA VAL A 104 18.26 -11.07 -86.29
C VAL A 104 17.10 -11.64 -85.45
N GLY A 105 16.16 -10.73 -85.06
CA GLY A 105 14.73 -10.90 -85.40
C GLY A 105 13.63 -10.74 -84.32
N LEU A 106 12.79 -9.69 -84.50
CA LEU A 106 11.37 -9.50 -84.11
C LEU A 106 10.94 -8.93 -82.72
N ALA A 107 10.15 -7.84 -82.81
CA ALA A 107 9.20 -7.28 -81.83
C ALA A 107 7.76 -7.80 -82.12
N PRO A 108 6.71 -7.71 -81.25
CA PRO A 108 6.22 -6.44 -80.66
C PRO A 108 5.61 -6.46 -79.23
N ILE A 109 5.70 -5.28 -78.59
CA ILE A 109 4.71 -4.55 -77.76
C ILE A 109 3.92 -5.32 -76.66
N THR A 110 4.18 -4.98 -75.38
CA THR A 110 3.16 -4.49 -74.43
C THR A 110 3.78 -3.79 -73.21
N THR A 111 3.12 -2.71 -72.81
CA THR A 111 3.40 -1.78 -71.72
C THR A 111 3.47 -2.42 -70.33
N ARG A 112 4.66 -2.39 -69.71
CA ARG A 112 4.85 -2.27 -68.26
C ARG A 112 6.06 -1.37 -68.01
N ARG A 113 5.84 -0.15 -67.50
CA ARG A 113 6.91 0.69 -66.93
C ARG A 113 7.45 0.02 -65.66
N ARG A 114 8.32 -0.96 -65.83
CA ARG A 114 9.28 -1.41 -64.81
C ARG A 114 10.45 -0.46 -64.88
N SER A 115 10.69 0.25 -63.78
CA SER A 115 11.89 1.05 -63.54
C SER A 115 13.13 0.15 -63.61
N SER A 116 13.92 0.29 -64.68
CA SER A 116 15.25 -0.32 -64.81
C SER A 116 16.25 0.45 -63.96
N LEU A 117 16.38 0.06 -62.69
CA LEU A 117 17.50 0.43 -61.82
C LEU A 117 18.57 -0.67 -61.92
N THR A 118 19.36 -0.69 -62.99
CA THR A 118 20.61 -1.49 -63.12
C THR A 118 21.48 -0.98 -64.27
N GLY A 119 21.62 0.34 -64.40
CA GLY A 119 22.68 0.96 -65.20
C GLY A 119 23.42 1.94 -64.30
N GLY A 120 24.70 1.72 -64.05
CA GLY A 120 25.54 2.75 -63.42
C GLY A 120 25.58 3.96 -64.35
N SER A 121 25.35 5.16 -63.82
CA SER A 121 25.45 6.37 -64.65
C SER A 121 26.87 6.53 -65.16
N THR A 122 27.03 6.66 -66.48
CA THR A 122 28.33 6.95 -67.10
C THR A 122 28.80 8.36 -66.70
N MET A 123 30.10 8.63 -66.84
CA MET A 123 30.65 9.98 -66.54
C MET A 123 29.97 11.07 -67.39
N ASP A 124 29.57 10.74 -68.62
CA ASP A 124 28.78 11.61 -69.50
C ASP A 124 27.41 11.97 -68.91
N GLU A 125 26.71 11.01 -68.30
CA GLU A 125 25.43 11.25 -67.64
C GLU A 125 25.59 12.15 -66.41
N VAL A 126 26.64 11.92 -65.62
CA VAL A 126 26.97 12.76 -64.45
C VAL A 126 27.24 14.20 -64.87
N LYS A 127 28.05 14.40 -65.92
CA LYS A 127 28.34 15.72 -66.48
C LYS A 127 27.09 16.39 -67.05
N SER A 128 26.26 15.68 -67.81
CA SER A 128 25.00 16.19 -68.35
C SER A 128 24.03 16.64 -67.24
N ASN A 129 23.90 15.84 -66.17
CA ASN A 129 23.06 16.18 -65.02
C ASN A 129 23.61 17.40 -64.27
N TYR A 130 24.92 17.51 -64.10
CA TYR A 130 25.57 18.67 -63.51
C TYR A 130 25.33 19.94 -64.32
N GLU A 131 25.55 19.90 -65.64
CA GLU A 131 25.30 21.03 -66.54
C GLU A 131 23.81 21.40 -66.64
N LYS A 132 22.90 20.44 -66.46
CA LYS A 132 21.46 20.73 -66.35
C LYS A 132 21.16 21.57 -65.11
N VAL A 133 21.68 21.19 -63.95
CA VAL A 133 21.46 21.93 -62.69
C VAL A 133 22.16 23.30 -62.72
N LYS A 134 23.34 23.39 -63.34
CA LYS A 134 24.09 24.64 -63.53
C LYS A 134 23.26 25.65 -64.32
N ARG A 135 22.70 25.23 -65.46
CA ARG A 135 21.84 26.05 -66.33
C ARG A 135 20.62 26.66 -65.64
N ASP A 136 20.04 25.97 -64.66
CA ASP A 136 18.89 26.49 -63.90
C ASP A 136 19.23 27.76 -63.09
N TYR A 137 20.50 28.03 -62.83
CA TYR A 137 20.98 29.14 -61.99
C TYR A 137 22.06 30.01 -62.64
N ASP A 138 22.33 29.85 -63.95
CA ASP A 138 23.42 30.54 -64.66
C ASP A 138 23.39 32.07 -64.50
N SER A 139 22.21 32.68 -64.36
CA SER A 139 22.07 34.14 -64.20
C SER A 139 22.57 34.68 -62.85
N THR A 140 22.66 33.82 -61.83
CA THR A 140 23.06 34.23 -60.47
C THR A 140 24.33 33.53 -59.98
N LEU A 141 24.68 32.39 -60.57
CA LEU A 141 25.78 31.55 -60.15
C LEU A 141 27.14 32.26 -60.31
N VAL A 142 27.97 32.21 -59.26
CA VAL A 142 29.31 32.83 -59.25
C VAL A 142 30.40 31.79 -59.50
N ASP A 143 30.34 30.66 -58.81
CA ASP A 143 31.24 29.53 -59.00
C ASP A 143 30.47 28.22 -58.84
N SER A 144 30.90 27.18 -59.53
CA SER A 144 30.28 25.85 -59.47
C SER A 144 31.36 24.78 -59.46
N ARG A 145 31.23 23.81 -58.56
CA ARG A 145 32.16 22.67 -58.47
C ARG A 145 31.40 21.36 -58.33
N CYS A 146 32.03 20.25 -58.68
CA CYS A 146 31.48 18.91 -58.60
C CYS A 146 32.40 18.04 -57.75
N ILE A 147 31.88 17.50 -56.65
CA ILE A 147 32.55 16.51 -55.80
C ILE A 147 32.34 15.13 -56.43
N LEU A 148 33.43 14.50 -56.86
CA LEU A 148 33.46 13.18 -57.48
C LEU A 148 34.19 12.22 -56.54
N LEU A 149 33.49 11.19 -56.08
CA LEU A 149 34.05 10.16 -55.18
C LEU A 149 34.26 8.84 -55.91
N GLY A 150 35.49 8.32 -55.90
CA GLY A 150 35.83 6.97 -56.39
C GLY A 150 35.85 6.80 -57.91
N TYR A 151 36.00 7.90 -58.67
CA TYR A 151 36.19 7.88 -60.13
C TYR A 151 37.68 7.98 -60.49
N ASP A 152 38.08 7.41 -61.62
CA ASP A 152 39.46 7.48 -62.12
C ASP A 152 39.80 8.90 -62.62
N GLU A 153 41.00 9.39 -62.27
CA GLU A 153 41.46 10.75 -62.59
C GLU A 153 41.54 11.02 -64.11
N GLU A 154 41.93 10.02 -64.90
CA GLU A 154 41.97 10.11 -66.37
C GLU A 154 40.56 10.26 -66.98
N GLN A 155 39.56 9.57 -66.43
CA GLN A 155 38.17 9.67 -66.90
C GLN A 155 37.54 11.01 -66.54
N VAL A 156 37.85 11.53 -65.35
CA VAL A 156 37.36 12.82 -64.88
C VAL A 156 37.98 13.97 -65.68
N SER A 157 39.31 13.97 -65.89
CA SER A 157 40.02 15.02 -66.62
C SER A 157 39.64 15.10 -68.11
N ALA A 158 39.17 14.00 -68.70
CA ALA A 158 38.61 14.02 -70.06
C ALA A 158 37.25 14.75 -70.16
N HIS A 159 36.49 14.85 -69.06
CA HIS A 159 35.11 15.35 -69.07
C HIS A 159 34.96 16.68 -68.32
N PHE A 160 35.69 16.89 -67.23
CA PHE A 160 35.62 18.09 -66.41
C PHE A 160 36.93 18.87 -66.44
N SER A 161 36.85 20.19 -66.33
CA SER A 161 38.04 21.01 -66.08
C SER A 161 38.52 20.82 -64.65
N SER A 162 39.85 20.88 -64.43
CA SER A 162 40.44 20.72 -63.09
C SER A 162 39.92 21.74 -62.07
N ARG A 163 39.44 22.90 -62.52
CA ARG A 163 38.85 23.95 -61.69
C ARG A 163 37.42 23.61 -61.22
N GLU A 164 36.69 22.79 -61.97
CA GLU A 164 35.29 22.44 -61.71
C GLU A 164 35.14 21.19 -60.86
N THR A 165 36.22 20.48 -60.52
CA THR A 165 36.15 19.20 -59.81
C THR A 165 36.89 19.18 -58.50
N PHE A 166 36.29 18.52 -57.52
CA PHE A 166 36.96 17.98 -56.35
C PHE A 166 36.92 16.45 -56.44
N LEU A 167 38.05 15.84 -56.77
CA LEU A 167 38.18 14.39 -56.90
C LEU A 167 38.75 13.83 -55.60
N PHE A 168 38.06 12.83 -55.02
CA PHE A 168 38.54 12.11 -53.84
C PHE A 168 38.38 10.60 -54.05
N HIS A 169 39.32 9.82 -53.52
CA HIS A 169 39.19 8.36 -53.57
C HIS A 169 38.23 7.84 -52.50
N ARG A 170 38.23 8.45 -51.30
CA ARG A 170 37.32 8.13 -50.20
C ARG A 170 36.81 9.38 -49.49
N ILE A 171 35.63 9.28 -48.87
CA ILE A 171 35.06 10.37 -48.04
C ILE A 171 35.88 10.67 -46.77
N GLU A 172 36.80 9.78 -46.40
CA GLU A 172 37.68 9.87 -45.22
C GLU A 172 38.84 10.87 -45.40
N GLU A 173 39.06 11.37 -46.62
CA GLU A 173 40.01 12.45 -46.95
C GLU A 173 39.49 13.80 -46.40
N SER A 174 39.43 13.90 -45.07
CA SER A 174 38.63 14.92 -44.40
C SER A 174 39.18 16.33 -44.64
N ASP A 175 40.49 16.49 -44.54
CA ASP A 175 41.14 17.79 -44.60
C ASP A 175 41.16 18.37 -46.03
N GLU A 176 41.25 17.51 -47.05
CA GLU A 176 41.26 17.93 -48.46
C GLU A 176 39.90 18.44 -48.91
N LEU A 177 38.81 17.76 -48.52
CA LEU A 177 37.45 18.25 -48.80
C LEU A 177 37.17 19.59 -48.11
N GLU A 178 37.55 19.74 -46.84
CA GLU A 178 37.33 20.98 -46.10
C GLU A 178 38.17 22.13 -46.66
N MET A 179 39.44 21.86 -47.01
CA MET A 179 40.31 22.84 -47.65
C MET A 179 39.79 23.26 -49.02
N GLY A 180 39.37 22.30 -49.86
CA GLY A 180 38.80 22.57 -51.17
C GLY A 180 37.54 23.44 -51.08
N VAL A 181 36.64 23.13 -50.15
CA VAL A 181 35.39 23.90 -49.92
C VAL A 181 35.69 25.30 -49.39
N ARG A 182 36.68 25.47 -48.50
CA ARG A 182 37.12 26.81 -48.08
C ARG A 182 37.64 27.63 -49.25
N GLU A 183 38.37 27.01 -50.18
CA GLU A 183 38.86 27.68 -51.38
C GLU A 183 37.73 28.03 -52.36
N PHE A 184 36.72 27.17 -52.49
CA PHE A 184 35.48 27.48 -53.21
C PHE A 184 34.77 28.70 -52.62
N MET A 185 34.64 28.76 -51.29
CA MET A 185 34.06 29.91 -50.61
C MET A 185 34.89 31.19 -50.82
N ARG A 186 36.23 31.11 -50.83
CA ARG A 186 37.10 32.26 -51.16
C ARG A 186 36.90 32.74 -52.59
N ALA A 187 36.79 31.83 -53.56
CA ALA A 187 36.54 32.17 -54.95
C ALA A 187 35.23 32.97 -55.12
N ILE A 188 34.16 32.52 -54.45
CA ILE A 188 32.88 33.26 -54.43
C ILE A 188 33.06 34.63 -53.77
N TYR A 189 33.72 34.69 -52.60
CA TYR A 189 33.99 35.94 -51.90
C TYR A 189 34.70 36.98 -52.78
N PHE A 190 35.76 36.61 -53.50
CA PHE A 190 36.51 37.56 -54.32
C PHE A 190 35.68 38.14 -55.47
N VAL A 191 34.80 37.34 -56.09
CA VAL A 191 33.91 37.86 -57.14
C VAL A 191 32.87 38.82 -56.55
N LEU A 192 32.30 38.51 -55.37
CA LEU A 192 31.37 39.40 -54.69
C LEU A 192 32.05 40.70 -54.24
N GLU A 193 33.26 40.61 -53.71
CA GLU A 193 34.07 41.78 -53.33
C GLU A 193 34.42 42.64 -54.55
N SER A 194 34.75 42.02 -55.69
CA SER A 194 34.96 42.75 -56.95
C SER A 194 33.70 43.49 -57.41
N LYS A 195 32.53 42.83 -57.36
CA LYS A 195 31.23 43.46 -57.70
C LYS A 195 30.86 44.59 -56.74
N ARG A 196 31.24 44.48 -55.46
CA ARG A 196 31.04 45.53 -54.46
C ARG A 196 31.94 46.75 -54.70
N VAL A 197 33.19 46.53 -55.10
CA VAL A 197 34.15 47.61 -55.38
C VAL A 197 33.83 48.35 -56.69
N ASP A 198 33.21 47.67 -57.65
CA ASP A 198 32.80 48.29 -58.92
C ASP A 198 31.62 49.27 -58.73
N GLN A 199 31.95 50.57 -58.66
CA GLN A 199 31.01 51.69 -58.58
C GLN A 199 30.92 52.47 -59.91
N SER A 200 31.37 51.88 -61.02
CA SER A 200 31.36 52.52 -62.34
C SER A 200 29.95 52.96 -62.79
N PHE A 201 28.91 52.28 -62.30
CA PHE A 201 27.50 52.58 -62.58
C PHE A 201 27.07 54.01 -62.20
N GLU A 202 27.73 54.66 -61.24
CA GLU A 202 27.41 56.05 -60.86
C GLU A 202 27.79 57.06 -61.96
N LYS A 203 28.77 56.70 -62.80
CA LYS A 203 29.32 57.57 -63.85
C LYS A 203 28.70 57.33 -65.24
N LEU A 204 27.95 56.22 -65.41
CA LEU A 204 27.33 55.88 -66.69
C LEU A 204 26.19 56.86 -67.05
N GLU A 205 26.06 57.19 -68.33
CA GLU A 205 24.91 57.97 -68.83
C GLU A 205 23.61 57.17 -68.72
N CYS A 206 23.66 55.88 -69.05
CA CYS A 206 22.57 54.92 -68.87
C CYS A 206 23.00 53.79 -67.91
N PRO A 207 22.87 53.99 -66.58
CA PRO A 207 23.18 52.96 -65.59
C PRO A 207 22.29 51.71 -65.76
N PRO A 208 22.78 50.52 -65.40
CA PRO A 208 21.97 49.32 -65.39
C PRO A 208 20.79 49.48 -64.44
N CYS A 209 19.61 49.01 -64.85
CA CYS A 209 18.40 49.01 -64.02
C CYS A 209 18.03 47.57 -63.69
N PRO A 210 18.35 47.07 -62.49
CA PRO A 210 17.89 45.75 -62.03
C PRO A 210 16.35 45.71 -62.00
N ILE A 211 15.77 44.60 -62.46
CA ILE A 211 14.30 44.43 -62.60
C ILE A 211 13.90 43.10 -61.96
N LEU A 212 12.74 43.09 -61.32
CA LEU A 212 12.10 41.87 -60.82
C LEU A 212 11.07 41.32 -61.81
N PRO A 213 10.89 39.99 -61.89
CA PRO A 213 9.74 39.39 -62.56
C PRO A 213 8.43 39.96 -62.00
N GLU A 214 7.46 40.23 -62.88
CA GLU A 214 6.12 40.75 -62.55
C GLU A 214 6.03 42.19 -62.01
N GLU A 215 7.16 42.86 -61.75
CA GLU A 215 7.21 44.27 -61.34
C GLU A 215 6.58 45.21 -62.38
N GLU A 216 6.59 44.82 -63.66
CA GLU A 216 6.04 45.61 -64.77
C GLU A 216 4.53 45.87 -64.64
N LYS A 217 3.78 44.97 -63.99
CA LYS A 217 2.34 45.10 -63.76
C LYS A 217 1.99 46.22 -62.77
N PHE A 218 2.97 46.69 -62.00
CA PHE A 218 2.82 47.72 -60.97
C PHE A 218 3.49 49.04 -61.37
N ARG A 219 3.96 49.16 -62.61
CA ARG A 219 4.48 50.41 -63.18
C ARG A 219 3.32 51.28 -63.65
N PHE A 220 3.31 52.55 -63.23
CA PHE A 220 2.33 53.53 -63.71
C PHE A 220 2.93 54.34 -64.87
N GLY A 221 2.45 54.10 -66.09
CA GLY A 221 2.84 54.85 -67.30
C GLY A 221 4.13 54.38 -67.98
N VAL A 222 4.50 55.04 -69.10
CA VAL A 222 5.72 54.76 -69.86
C VAL A 222 6.89 55.55 -69.26
N GLU A 223 7.87 54.86 -68.69
CA GLU A 223 9.06 55.49 -68.09
C GLU A 223 9.99 56.06 -69.16
N ASN A 224 10.26 57.38 -69.11
CA ASN A 224 11.22 58.01 -70.00
C ASN A 224 12.66 57.69 -69.56
N LYS A 225 13.32 56.77 -70.26
CA LYS A 225 14.69 56.30 -69.97
C LYS A 225 15.76 57.41 -70.02
N ALA A 226 15.48 58.53 -70.70
CA ALA A 226 16.38 59.69 -70.76
C ALA A 226 16.18 60.68 -69.59
N SER A 227 15.16 60.47 -68.74
CA SER A 227 14.87 61.35 -67.61
C SER A 227 15.91 61.25 -66.50
N LYS A 228 16.25 62.40 -65.89
CA LYS A 228 17.09 62.47 -64.68
C LYS A 228 16.52 61.63 -63.53
N THR A 229 15.19 61.55 -63.42
CA THR A 229 14.50 60.73 -62.40
C THR A 229 14.70 59.24 -62.66
N TYR A 230 14.62 58.78 -63.92
CA TYR A 230 14.88 57.38 -64.27
C TYR A 230 16.36 57.01 -64.04
N LYS A 231 17.29 57.89 -64.42
CA LYS A 231 18.72 57.71 -64.12
C LYS A 231 18.96 57.56 -62.61
N ARG A 232 18.35 58.43 -61.79
CA ARG A 232 18.45 58.38 -60.32
C ARG A 232 17.85 57.09 -59.74
N LYS A 233 16.72 56.63 -60.27
CA LYS A 233 16.10 55.32 -59.94
C LYS A 233 17.09 54.17 -60.17
N CYS A 234 17.71 54.12 -61.36
CA CYS A 234 18.67 53.07 -61.73
C CYS A 234 19.88 53.06 -60.77
N ILE A 235 20.48 54.24 -60.52
CA ILE A 235 21.61 54.35 -59.59
C ILE A 235 21.18 53.93 -58.17
N GLY A 236 19.99 54.33 -57.72
CA GLY A 236 19.43 53.90 -56.44
C GLY A 236 19.35 52.37 -56.33
N ARG A 237 18.80 51.68 -57.33
CA ARG A 237 18.73 50.21 -57.35
C ARG A 237 20.12 49.55 -57.36
N SER A 238 21.05 50.04 -58.19
CA SER A 238 22.42 49.52 -58.24
C SER A 238 23.15 49.72 -56.90
N ARG A 239 22.95 50.88 -56.26
CA ARG A 239 23.54 51.17 -54.95
C ARG A 239 22.96 50.29 -53.84
N LYS A 240 21.67 49.96 -53.90
CA LYS A 240 21.05 48.95 -53.03
C LYS A 240 21.73 47.59 -53.18
N GLN A 241 21.93 47.11 -54.41
CA GLN A 241 22.60 45.82 -54.65
C GLN A 241 24.07 45.85 -54.21
N ASN A 242 24.76 46.97 -54.40
CA ASN A 242 26.10 47.16 -53.88
C ASN A 242 26.16 47.06 -52.35
N ALA A 243 25.14 47.60 -51.66
CA ALA A 243 24.98 47.46 -50.22
C ALA A 243 24.68 46.01 -49.79
N ASP A 244 23.90 45.24 -50.56
CA ASP A 244 23.73 43.79 -50.32
C ASP A 244 25.07 43.05 -50.40
N TYR A 245 25.89 43.35 -51.41
CA TYR A 245 27.22 42.74 -51.53
C TYR A 245 28.12 43.13 -50.36
N ALA A 246 28.06 44.38 -49.88
CA ALA A 246 28.77 44.80 -48.67
C ALA A 246 28.36 43.98 -47.43
N MET A 247 27.06 43.69 -47.26
CA MET A 247 26.59 42.78 -46.21
C MET A 247 27.16 41.37 -46.37
N LEU A 248 27.05 40.77 -47.57
CA LEU A 248 27.51 39.41 -47.85
C LEU A 248 29.04 39.25 -47.71
N THR A 249 29.82 40.31 -47.94
CA THR A 249 31.29 40.31 -47.77
C THR A 249 31.76 40.65 -46.35
N GLY A 250 30.83 40.79 -45.39
CA GLY A 250 31.17 41.05 -43.98
C GLY A 250 31.52 42.51 -43.67
N LEU A 251 30.87 43.48 -44.35
CA LEU A 251 31.06 44.93 -44.15
C LEU A 251 29.72 45.63 -43.79
N PRO A 252 29.12 45.33 -42.63
CA PRO A 252 27.80 45.86 -42.27
C PRO A 252 27.77 47.38 -42.08
N GLN A 253 28.86 48.01 -41.62
CA GLN A 253 28.93 49.47 -41.50
C GLN A 253 28.86 50.16 -42.87
N LEU A 254 29.63 49.69 -43.84
CA LEU A 254 29.62 50.24 -45.20
C LEU A 254 28.27 50.00 -45.88
N ALA A 255 27.65 48.86 -45.62
CA ALA A 255 26.32 48.54 -46.11
C ALA A 255 25.27 49.53 -45.57
N LEU A 256 25.33 49.89 -44.29
CA LEU A 256 24.40 50.83 -43.65
C LEU A 256 24.42 52.20 -44.36
N ASP A 257 25.60 52.77 -44.59
CA ASP A 257 25.76 54.05 -45.30
C ASP A 257 25.27 53.96 -46.75
N SER A 258 25.54 52.83 -47.40
CA SER A 258 25.15 52.59 -48.80
C SER A 258 23.63 52.42 -48.96
N TYR A 259 22.96 51.73 -48.02
CA TYR A 259 21.51 51.64 -47.98
C TYR A 259 20.86 53.00 -47.69
N ALA A 260 21.44 53.81 -46.78
CA ALA A 260 20.93 55.15 -46.50
C ALA A 260 20.91 56.02 -47.77
N ALA A 261 22.03 56.09 -48.48
CA ALA A 261 22.11 56.80 -49.76
C ALA A 261 21.14 56.24 -50.83
N SER A 262 20.97 54.91 -50.88
CA SER A 262 20.01 54.27 -51.77
C SER A 262 18.56 54.66 -51.44
N MET A 263 18.20 54.73 -50.15
CA MET A 263 16.86 55.08 -49.69
C MET A 263 16.45 56.48 -50.15
N ASP A 264 17.34 57.47 -50.00
CA ASP A 264 17.07 58.86 -50.41
C ASP A 264 16.80 58.97 -51.92
N MET A 265 17.59 58.24 -52.72
CA MET A 265 17.43 58.22 -54.18
C MET A 265 16.12 57.55 -54.60
N LEU A 266 15.81 56.38 -54.04
CA LEU A 266 14.64 55.59 -54.39
C LEU A 266 13.33 56.25 -53.93
N LYS A 267 13.32 56.85 -52.73
CA LYS A 267 12.18 57.61 -52.21
C LYS A 267 11.84 58.80 -53.10
N THR A 268 12.85 59.55 -53.54
CA THR A 268 12.67 60.70 -54.45
C THR A 268 12.10 60.28 -55.81
N CYS A 269 12.38 59.06 -56.25
CA CYS A 269 11.91 58.53 -57.53
C CYS A 269 10.59 57.75 -57.42
N ASN A 270 9.97 57.72 -56.23
CA ASN A 270 8.76 56.93 -55.94
C ASN A 270 8.89 55.43 -56.26
N ASP A 271 10.10 54.87 -56.13
CA ASP A 271 10.38 53.45 -56.37
C ASP A 271 10.19 52.65 -55.06
N MET A 272 8.93 52.50 -54.65
CA MET A 272 8.58 52.08 -53.28
C MET A 272 8.97 50.63 -52.96
N LEU A 273 9.00 49.74 -53.94
CA LEU A 273 9.39 48.33 -53.74
C LEU A 273 10.89 48.21 -53.40
N TRP A 274 11.74 48.89 -54.18
CA TRP A 274 13.18 48.90 -53.94
C TRP A 274 13.55 49.74 -52.72
N PHE A 275 12.78 50.80 -52.45
CA PHE A 275 12.87 51.56 -51.21
C PHE A 275 12.61 50.65 -49.99
N ALA A 276 11.56 49.82 -50.01
CA ALA A 276 11.28 48.84 -48.96
C ALA A 276 12.45 47.86 -48.76
N GLY A 277 13.01 47.34 -49.87
CA GLY A 277 14.19 46.49 -49.85
C GLY A 277 15.43 47.16 -49.25
N ALA A 278 15.61 48.46 -49.48
CA ALA A 278 16.68 49.24 -48.86
C ALA A 278 16.42 49.50 -47.37
N CYS A 279 15.18 49.75 -46.95
CA CYS A 279 14.80 49.88 -45.54
C CYS A 279 15.04 48.57 -44.75
N GLU A 280 14.59 47.43 -45.29
CA GLU A 280 14.83 46.12 -44.67
C GLU A 280 16.33 45.83 -44.57
N GLY A 281 17.09 46.06 -45.65
CA GLY A 281 18.55 45.86 -45.68
C GLY A 281 19.28 46.75 -44.68
N TRP A 282 18.88 48.02 -44.58
CA TRP A 282 19.42 48.96 -43.58
C TRP A 282 19.16 48.47 -42.15
N ALA A 283 17.93 48.05 -41.86
CA ALA A 283 17.55 47.56 -40.54
C ALA A 283 18.34 46.29 -40.16
N CYS A 284 18.52 45.35 -41.09
CA CYS A 284 19.33 44.16 -40.89
C CYS A 284 20.82 44.48 -40.68
N ALA A 285 21.37 45.45 -41.43
CA ALA A 285 22.75 45.92 -41.26
C ALA A 285 22.96 46.58 -39.88
N ALA A 286 22.02 47.43 -39.46
CA ALA A 286 22.01 48.06 -38.14
C ALA A 286 21.95 47.04 -37.01
N MET A 287 21.04 46.05 -37.10
CA MET A 287 20.96 44.97 -36.11
C MET A 287 22.24 44.15 -36.04
N SER A 288 22.84 43.86 -37.20
CA SER A 288 24.11 43.13 -37.27
C SER A 288 25.22 43.85 -36.50
N LEU A 289 25.32 45.18 -36.62
CA LEU A 289 26.30 45.99 -35.87
C LEU A 289 26.01 46.03 -34.36
N LEU A 290 24.74 46.08 -33.96
CA LEU A 290 24.35 46.17 -32.54
C LEU A 290 24.49 44.85 -31.78
N TYR A 291 24.27 43.72 -32.47
CA TYR A 291 24.13 42.39 -31.85
C TYR A 291 25.17 41.36 -32.32
N ASP A 292 26.24 41.78 -33.01
CA ASP A 292 27.31 40.96 -33.62
C ASP A 292 27.98 39.91 -32.70
N GLY A 293 27.82 40.02 -31.37
CA GLY A 293 28.33 39.06 -30.37
C GLY A 293 27.33 37.98 -29.91
N LEU A 294 26.04 38.11 -30.23
CA LEU A 294 24.98 37.14 -29.89
C LEU A 294 24.62 36.22 -31.08
N THR A 295 25.18 36.49 -32.26
CA THR A 295 24.89 35.87 -33.56
C THR A 295 25.74 34.62 -33.86
N SER A 296 26.85 34.43 -33.13
CA SER A 296 27.69 33.23 -33.21
C SER A 296 27.15 32.14 -32.28
N ASN A 297 26.30 31.25 -32.79
CA ASN A 297 26.03 29.85 -32.39
C ASN A 297 26.23 29.37 -30.93
N SER A 298 26.21 30.26 -29.93
CA SER A 298 26.02 29.91 -28.55
C SER A 298 24.58 29.46 -28.46
N LEU A 299 24.39 28.17 -28.23
CA LEU A 299 23.26 27.68 -27.43
C LEU A 299 23.11 28.70 -26.31
N MET A 300 22.12 29.59 -26.42
CA MET A 300 21.75 30.46 -25.33
C MET A 300 21.48 29.52 -24.17
N TYR A 301 22.39 29.52 -23.18
CA TYR A 301 22.21 28.74 -21.97
C TYR A 301 20.81 29.06 -21.48
N ARG A 302 19.98 28.01 -21.40
CA ARG A 302 18.66 28.10 -20.80
C ARG A 302 18.85 28.78 -19.45
N VAL A 303 18.45 30.04 -19.34
CA VAL A 303 17.94 30.51 -18.07
C VAL A 303 16.67 29.69 -17.91
N ALA A 304 16.77 28.62 -17.11
CA ALA A 304 15.61 27.88 -16.70
C ALA A 304 14.66 28.90 -16.06
N SER A 305 13.58 29.22 -16.76
CA SER A 305 12.44 29.88 -16.14
C SER A 305 11.84 28.89 -15.16
N MET A 306 12.35 28.92 -13.94
CA MET A 306 11.71 28.27 -12.82
C MET A 306 10.34 28.90 -12.65
N THR A 307 9.29 28.09 -12.55
CA THR A 307 7.97 28.60 -12.16
C THR A 307 8.01 29.01 -10.68
N PRO A 308 7.19 29.98 -10.24
CA PRO A 308 7.13 30.38 -8.83
C PRO A 308 6.89 29.21 -7.85
N THR A 309 6.26 28.13 -8.33
CA THR A 309 6.09 26.87 -7.60
C THR A 309 7.39 26.12 -7.37
N GLN A 310 8.30 26.09 -8.34
CA GLN A 310 9.60 25.41 -8.23
C GLN A 310 10.57 26.12 -7.28
N ILE A 311 10.35 27.42 -7.02
CA ILE A 311 11.10 28.19 -6.01
C ILE A 311 10.61 27.86 -4.59
N ARG A 312 9.32 27.49 -4.45
CA ARG A 312 8.71 27.16 -3.17
C ARG A 312 9.12 25.78 -2.66
N ASP A 313 9.28 24.81 -3.56
CA ASP A 313 9.60 23.42 -3.21
C ASP A 313 11.06 23.20 -2.79
N ILE A 314 11.95 24.18 -3.04
CA ILE A 314 13.35 24.14 -2.57
C ILE A 314 13.47 24.60 -1.10
N GLY A 315 12.46 25.28 -0.57
CA GLY A 315 12.49 25.85 0.78
C GLY A 315 12.03 24.92 1.91
N SER A 316 11.42 23.77 1.62
CA SER A 316 10.66 23.01 2.64
C SER A 316 11.18 21.62 2.99
N THR A 317 12.20 21.09 2.32
CA THR A 317 12.80 19.79 2.71
C THR A 317 14.31 19.83 2.60
N GLY A 318 14.95 20.15 3.73
CA GLY A 318 16.36 19.86 3.91
C GLY A 318 16.57 18.35 3.91
N HIS A 319 17.60 17.92 3.17
CA HIS A 319 18.24 16.60 3.14
C HIS A 319 17.91 15.69 1.93
N LEU A 320 18.99 15.41 1.17
CA LEU A 320 19.31 14.27 0.28
C LEU A 320 19.37 14.43 -1.26
N SER A 321 20.64 14.32 -1.71
CA SER A 321 21.18 13.59 -2.87
C SER A 321 21.13 14.22 -4.28
N LEU A 322 22.21 14.94 -4.58
CA LEU A 322 22.63 15.44 -5.89
C LEU A 322 23.18 14.30 -6.78
N GLY A 323 22.38 13.27 -7.05
CA GLY A 323 22.83 12.04 -7.72
C GLY A 323 22.15 11.66 -9.04
N ALA A 324 21.10 12.36 -9.49
CA ALA A 324 20.26 11.86 -10.59
C ALA A 324 19.87 12.89 -11.69
N ALA A 325 20.60 14.00 -11.82
CA ALA A 325 20.28 15.06 -12.79
C ALA A 325 21.32 15.27 -13.91
N ILE A 326 22.30 14.37 -14.08
CA ILE A 326 23.35 14.50 -15.11
C ILE A 326 23.24 13.44 -16.23
N SER A 327 22.35 12.44 -16.16
CA SER A 327 22.34 11.35 -17.15
C SER A 327 21.42 11.52 -18.37
N ALA A 328 21.00 12.75 -18.73
CA ALA A 328 20.09 12.95 -19.87
C ALA A 328 20.52 14.02 -20.88
N ALA A 329 21.80 14.44 -20.88
CA ALA A 329 22.30 15.46 -21.79
C ALA A 329 23.66 15.14 -22.47
N THR A 330 24.12 13.88 -22.44
CA THR A 330 25.40 13.51 -23.03
C THR A 330 25.33 12.18 -23.77
N THR A 331 24.93 12.22 -25.04
CA THR A 331 25.40 11.21 -26.01
C THR A 331 25.49 11.88 -27.36
N PHE A 332 26.70 12.34 -27.70
CA PHE A 332 27.32 12.45 -29.02
C PHE A 332 28.43 13.50 -28.95
N GLN A 333 29.66 13.06 -28.66
CA GLN A 333 30.87 13.43 -29.42
C GLN A 333 32.09 12.71 -28.83
N HIS A 334 32.77 11.98 -29.71
CA HIS A 334 34.07 11.35 -29.45
C HIS A 334 35.18 12.39 -29.34
N ASN A 335 36.14 12.07 -28.46
CA ASN A 335 37.55 12.47 -28.38
C ASN A 335 38.10 13.43 -29.45
N LEU A 336 38.78 14.48 -28.98
CA LEU A 336 40.15 14.82 -29.36
C LEU A 336 40.76 15.71 -28.26
N GLY A 337 41.91 15.29 -27.74
CA GLY A 337 42.59 15.97 -26.64
C GLY A 337 43.48 17.11 -27.10
N VAL A 338 43.69 18.09 -26.22
CA VAL A 338 44.89 18.93 -26.18
C VAL A 338 45.17 19.30 -24.71
N SER A 339 46.42 19.10 -24.30
CA SER A 339 46.97 19.33 -22.96
C SER A 339 47.32 20.80 -22.67
N LEU A 340 47.71 21.03 -21.40
CA LEU A 340 48.31 22.21 -20.76
C LEU A 340 47.32 23.28 -20.24
N GLY A 341 47.43 23.78 -19.01
CA GLY A 341 48.47 23.64 -18.00
C GLY A 341 48.04 24.27 -16.66
N HIS A 342 48.75 23.88 -15.60
CA HIS A 342 48.60 24.33 -14.22
C HIS A 342 48.50 25.85 -14.04
N GLN A 343 47.70 26.31 -13.06
CA GLN A 343 48.18 27.30 -12.08
C GLN A 343 47.46 27.25 -10.73
N ARG A 344 48.18 27.76 -9.72
CA ARG A 344 48.18 27.38 -8.31
C ARG A 344 47.09 28.03 -7.44
N HIS A 345 46.98 27.43 -6.26
CA HIS A 345 46.19 27.69 -5.05
C HIS A 345 46.49 29.01 -4.30
N ARG A 346 45.58 29.36 -3.36
CA ARG A 346 45.63 30.28 -2.18
C ARG A 346 45.10 31.71 -2.42
N SER A 347 44.38 32.38 -1.50
CA SER A 347 43.92 32.10 -0.13
C SER A 347 42.91 33.18 0.30
N ASP A 348 42.15 32.89 1.37
CA ASP A 348 41.18 33.74 2.07
C ASP A 348 41.66 35.16 2.43
N GLU A 349 40.71 36.12 2.48
CA GLU A 349 40.70 37.12 3.56
C GLU A 349 39.30 37.70 3.81
N ASN A 350 38.88 37.65 5.07
CA ASN A 350 37.68 38.26 5.65
C ASN A 350 37.89 39.76 5.87
N THR A 351 36.87 40.59 5.67
CA THR A 351 36.70 41.81 6.49
C THR A 351 35.24 42.25 6.61
N ARG A 352 34.84 42.54 7.84
CA ARG A 352 33.50 42.94 8.31
C ARG A 352 33.32 44.48 8.29
N VAL A 353 32.12 44.94 7.86
CA VAL A 353 31.14 45.88 8.52
C VAL A 353 31.67 47.31 8.87
N PRO A 354 30.94 48.46 8.70
CA PRO A 354 29.58 48.68 9.23
C PRO A 354 28.58 49.60 8.48
N VAL A 355 27.38 49.59 9.06
CA VAL A 355 26.12 50.31 8.77
C VAL A 355 26.16 51.74 9.31
N SER A 356 25.45 52.67 8.65
CA SER A 356 24.94 53.91 9.25
C SER A 356 23.64 54.37 8.57
N ASP A 357 22.59 54.58 9.38
CA ASP A 357 21.32 55.27 9.11
C ASP A 357 21.53 56.78 8.80
N ASP A 358 20.66 57.38 7.98
CA ASP A 358 19.69 58.42 8.42
C ASP A 358 18.77 58.87 7.26
N SER A 359 17.76 59.65 7.60
CA SER A 359 16.40 59.74 7.04
C SER A 359 16.05 61.06 6.32
N SER A 360 14.90 61.02 5.62
CA SER A 360 13.94 62.12 5.29
C SER A 360 13.70 62.55 3.82
N GLU A 361 12.50 62.14 3.37
CA GLU A 361 11.41 62.83 2.64
C GLU A 361 11.43 63.28 1.15
N THR A 362 10.31 62.89 0.52
CA THR A 362 9.55 63.43 -0.62
C THR A 362 9.79 62.91 -2.06
N SER A 363 8.68 62.39 -2.61
CA SER A 363 8.20 62.53 -3.99
C SER A 363 8.69 61.58 -5.11
N GLU A 364 7.69 60.89 -5.68
CA GLU A 364 7.59 60.33 -7.04
C GLU A 364 8.24 58.97 -7.40
N SER A 365 7.31 58.04 -7.69
CA SER A 365 7.45 56.73 -8.34
C SER A 365 8.53 56.68 -9.42
N ARG A 366 9.66 56.02 -9.12
CA ARG A 366 10.62 55.51 -10.12
C ARG A 366 10.64 53.99 -10.12
N ARG A 367 10.27 53.42 -11.28
CA ARG A 367 10.48 52.02 -11.65
C ARG A 367 11.98 51.68 -11.51
N SER A 368 12.29 50.73 -10.63
CA SER A 368 13.62 50.14 -10.50
C SER A 368 13.99 49.39 -11.78
N ARG A 369 14.91 49.95 -12.57
CA ARG A 369 15.73 49.20 -13.52
C ARG A 369 17.04 48.88 -12.82
N MET A 370 17.22 47.62 -12.42
CA MET A 370 18.53 47.15 -11.98
C MET A 370 19.50 47.04 -13.18
N PRO A 371 20.79 47.32 -12.98
CA PRO A 371 21.76 47.55 -14.05
C PRO A 371 22.60 46.30 -14.31
N TRP A 372 22.48 45.75 -15.52
CA TRP A 372 23.44 44.76 -16.04
C TRP A 372 24.06 45.32 -17.31
N ALA A 373 24.82 46.39 -17.14
CA ALA A 373 25.84 46.81 -18.08
C ALA A 373 27.16 46.16 -17.62
N VAL A 374 27.54 45.05 -18.26
CA VAL A 374 28.87 44.46 -18.10
C VAL A 374 29.52 44.45 -19.48
N LEU A 375 30.57 45.28 -19.58
CA LEU A 375 31.63 45.31 -20.60
C LEU A 375 31.23 45.75 -22.02
N ARG A 376 31.12 47.07 -22.23
CA ARG A 376 31.51 47.68 -23.51
C ARG A 376 32.75 48.55 -23.28
N GLY A 377 33.86 48.16 -23.90
CA GLY A 377 35.02 49.03 -24.08
C GLY A 377 34.68 50.17 -25.06
N ASP A 378 35.22 51.34 -24.76
CA ASP A 378 35.04 52.60 -25.46
C ASP A 378 35.43 52.57 -26.94
N LYS A 379 34.56 53.17 -27.77
CA LYS A 379 34.85 54.38 -28.57
C LYS A 379 33.54 54.87 -29.19
N ALA A 380 33.25 56.15 -29.00
CA ALA A 380 32.06 56.83 -29.50
C ALA A 380 31.96 56.74 -31.04
N LYS A 381 30.97 55.97 -31.51
CA LYS A 381 30.36 56.03 -32.85
C LYS A 381 28.87 56.25 -32.60
N GLU A 382 28.21 57.08 -33.42
CA GLU A 382 26.77 57.37 -33.32
C GLU A 382 25.99 56.08 -32.99
N LYS A 383 25.41 56.03 -31.79
CA LYS A 383 24.67 54.85 -31.35
C LYS A 383 23.41 54.75 -32.20
N ILE A 384 23.31 53.68 -32.99
CA ILE A 384 22.07 53.37 -33.71
C ILE A 384 21.03 53.00 -32.65
N GLU A 385 19.98 53.82 -32.55
CA GLU A 385 18.89 53.58 -31.61
C GLU A 385 17.96 52.48 -32.15
N PRO A 386 17.56 51.49 -31.33
CA PRO A 386 16.69 50.40 -31.79
C PRO A 386 15.31 50.85 -32.29
N SER A 387 14.79 51.99 -31.81
CA SER A 387 13.54 52.57 -32.32
C SER A 387 13.64 52.94 -33.79
N ALA A 388 14.79 53.47 -34.23
CA ALA A 388 15.03 53.79 -35.63
C ALA A 388 15.08 52.53 -36.51
N ILE A 389 15.58 51.42 -35.98
CA ILE A 389 15.58 50.11 -36.66
C ILE A 389 14.13 49.64 -36.87
N MET A 390 13.31 49.71 -35.82
CA MET A 390 11.91 49.31 -35.90
C MET A 390 11.13 50.18 -36.90
N GLU A 391 11.34 51.49 -36.89
CA GLU A 391 10.75 52.41 -37.87
C GLU A 391 11.10 52.02 -39.31
N LYS A 392 12.35 51.60 -39.59
CA LYS A 392 12.72 51.10 -40.92
C LYS A 392 12.02 49.80 -41.29
N PHE A 393 11.82 48.89 -40.34
CA PHE A 393 11.03 47.68 -40.61
C PHE A 393 9.56 48.00 -40.88
N GLU A 394 8.94 48.90 -40.12
CA GLU A 394 7.55 49.34 -40.35
C GLU A 394 7.39 49.99 -41.72
N LEU A 395 8.32 50.88 -42.10
CA LEU A 395 8.36 51.46 -43.44
C LEU A 395 8.53 50.41 -44.53
N ALA A 396 9.38 49.38 -44.31
CA ALA A 396 9.53 48.30 -45.27
C ALA A 396 8.21 47.50 -45.42
N LEU A 397 7.56 47.16 -44.30
CA LEU A 397 6.29 46.41 -44.30
C LEU A 397 5.16 47.18 -44.99
N GLU A 398 4.99 48.47 -44.67
CA GLU A 398 3.97 49.32 -45.29
C GLU A 398 4.13 49.38 -46.81
N ASN A 399 5.38 49.41 -47.28
CA ASN A 399 5.67 49.48 -48.70
C ASN A 399 5.62 48.14 -49.41
N TYR A 400 6.03 47.03 -48.77
CA TYR A 400 5.83 45.69 -49.33
C TYR A 400 4.36 45.32 -49.46
N ALA A 401 3.51 45.71 -48.49
CA ALA A 401 2.07 45.44 -48.51
C ALA A 401 1.35 46.02 -49.74
N LYS A 402 1.93 47.01 -50.43
CA LYS A 402 1.43 47.60 -51.69
C LYS A 402 1.57 46.65 -52.88
N PHE A 403 2.38 45.60 -52.78
CA PHE A 403 2.70 44.67 -53.86
C PHE A 403 2.28 43.24 -53.51
N SER A 404 1.14 42.79 -54.06
CA SER A 404 0.58 41.48 -53.72
C SER A 404 1.49 40.28 -54.01
N PHE A 405 2.38 40.37 -55.00
CA PHE A 405 3.36 39.31 -55.31
C PHE A 405 4.51 39.24 -54.29
N ALA A 406 4.74 40.30 -53.51
CA ALA A 406 5.78 40.38 -52.48
C ALA A 406 5.34 39.85 -51.11
N ALA A 407 4.17 39.19 -51.00
CA ALA A 407 3.61 38.71 -49.73
C ALA A 407 4.57 37.85 -48.89
N MET A 408 5.34 36.95 -49.51
CA MET A 408 6.35 36.17 -48.79
C MET A 408 7.52 37.02 -48.27
N ILE A 409 7.90 38.07 -49.00
CA ILE A 409 8.94 39.01 -48.58
C ILE A 409 8.44 39.90 -47.43
N GLU A 410 7.18 40.35 -47.50
CA GLU A 410 6.49 41.06 -46.42
C GLU A 410 6.51 40.22 -45.13
N TYR A 411 6.16 38.93 -45.23
CA TYR A 411 6.19 37.99 -44.11
C TYR A 411 7.60 37.80 -43.52
N ASP A 412 8.62 37.55 -44.36
CA ASP A 412 10.00 37.38 -43.91
C ASP A 412 10.52 38.66 -43.21
N CYS A 413 10.17 39.83 -43.74
CA CYS A 413 10.50 41.13 -43.15
C CYS A 413 9.83 41.30 -41.77
N MET A 414 8.57 40.88 -41.63
CA MET A 414 7.85 40.91 -40.34
C MET A 414 8.53 40.02 -39.30
N MET A 415 8.94 38.80 -39.68
CA MET A 415 9.65 37.89 -38.78
C MET A 415 11.03 38.43 -38.36
N LYS A 416 11.75 39.12 -39.27
CA LYS A 416 12.99 39.82 -38.93
C LYS A 416 12.75 40.99 -37.97
N ALA A 417 11.67 41.74 -38.16
CA ALA A 417 11.28 42.80 -37.23
C ALA A 417 10.95 42.25 -35.83
N VAL A 418 10.21 41.14 -35.76
CA VAL A 418 9.94 40.40 -34.51
C VAL A 418 11.25 39.99 -33.80
N SER A 419 12.27 39.63 -34.58
CA SER A 419 13.57 39.25 -34.03
C SER A 419 14.27 40.40 -33.28
N LEU A 420 14.04 41.67 -33.66
CA LEU A 420 14.59 42.84 -32.96
C LEU A 420 14.13 42.87 -31.49
N TYR A 421 12.83 42.77 -31.26
CA TYR A 421 12.28 42.73 -29.90
C TYR A 421 12.79 41.50 -29.12
N ARG A 422 13.01 40.37 -29.79
CA ARG A 422 13.63 39.18 -29.20
C ARG A 422 15.07 39.47 -28.74
N TYR A 423 15.92 40.10 -29.57
CA TYR A 423 17.29 40.49 -29.17
C TYR A 423 17.29 41.51 -28.01
N GLN A 424 16.29 42.39 -27.95
CA GLN A 424 16.10 43.33 -26.84
C GLN A 424 15.48 42.70 -25.59
N ARG A 425 15.06 41.42 -25.64
CA ARG A 425 14.30 40.71 -24.60
C ARG A 425 12.97 41.39 -24.21
N MET A 426 12.39 42.15 -25.13
CA MET A 426 11.08 42.81 -24.99
C MET A 426 9.98 41.85 -25.44
N TYR A 427 9.73 40.79 -24.66
CA TYR A 427 8.89 39.67 -25.08
C TYR A 427 7.40 39.99 -25.19
N VAL A 428 6.92 41.02 -24.47
CA VAL A 428 5.51 41.44 -24.54
C VAL A 428 5.28 42.16 -25.86
N GLU A 429 6.11 43.16 -26.16
CA GLU A 429 6.07 43.95 -27.39
C GLU A 429 6.33 43.08 -28.63
N MET A 430 7.27 42.14 -28.51
CA MET A 430 7.52 41.11 -29.52
C MET A 430 6.25 40.33 -29.85
N GLU A 431 5.52 39.90 -28.82
CA GLU A 431 4.33 39.09 -29.00
C GLU A 431 3.16 39.90 -29.53
N THR A 432 2.96 41.14 -29.05
CA THR A 432 1.91 42.02 -29.58
C THR A 432 2.16 42.29 -31.05
N PHE A 433 3.38 42.68 -31.42
CA PHE A 433 3.74 42.94 -32.81
C PHE A 433 3.54 41.71 -33.70
N HIS A 434 4.02 40.53 -33.27
CA HIS A 434 3.83 39.29 -34.03
C HIS A 434 2.34 38.95 -34.17
N ARG A 435 1.54 39.03 -33.09
CA ARG A 435 0.11 38.71 -33.11
C ARG A 435 -0.66 39.62 -34.06
N ASP A 436 -0.37 40.91 -34.05
CA ASP A 436 -1.10 41.91 -34.83
C ASP A 436 -0.85 41.75 -36.35
N HIS A 437 0.30 41.20 -36.75
CA HIS A 437 0.66 41.00 -38.16
C HIS A 437 0.42 39.58 -38.67
N ILE A 438 0.60 38.54 -37.84
CA ILE A 438 0.55 37.14 -38.28
C ILE A 438 -0.86 36.72 -38.74
N GLY A 439 -1.91 37.31 -38.14
CA GLY A 439 -3.30 36.97 -38.42
C GLY A 439 -3.67 37.11 -39.90
N LYS A 440 -3.20 38.20 -40.55
CA LYS A 440 -3.41 38.46 -41.99
C LYS A 440 -3.00 37.29 -42.87
N TYR A 441 -1.86 36.65 -42.58
CA TYR A 441 -1.31 35.59 -43.43
C TYR A 441 -1.97 34.22 -43.21
N LEU A 442 -2.58 34.02 -42.04
CA LEU A 442 -3.21 32.76 -41.66
C LEU A 442 -4.72 32.76 -41.94
N ASP A 443 -5.32 33.93 -42.18
CA ASP A 443 -6.75 34.07 -42.50
C ASP A 443 -7.13 33.31 -43.78
N ASP A 444 -8.31 32.69 -43.79
CA ASP A 444 -8.81 31.93 -44.95
C ASP A 444 -9.06 32.82 -46.17
N SER A 445 -9.36 34.11 -45.97
CA SER A 445 -9.48 35.11 -47.05
C SER A 445 -8.14 35.40 -47.74
N PHE A 446 -7.01 35.09 -47.10
CA PHE A 446 -5.68 35.27 -47.67
C PHE A 446 -5.29 34.07 -48.56
N THR A 447 -5.72 34.13 -49.82
CA THR A 447 -5.56 33.04 -50.81
C THR A 447 -4.19 32.97 -51.48
N ARG A 448 -3.28 33.92 -51.19
CA ARG A 448 -1.93 33.94 -51.76
C ARG A 448 -1.03 32.86 -51.19
N PHE A 449 -1.31 32.40 -49.97
CA PHE A 449 -0.60 31.28 -49.35
C PHE A 449 -1.49 30.05 -49.37
N ASP A 450 -0.94 28.97 -49.91
CA ASP A 450 -1.55 27.66 -49.80
C ASP A 450 -1.49 27.15 -48.35
N ASN A 451 -2.25 26.09 -48.06
CA ASN A 451 -2.30 25.52 -46.72
C ASN A 451 -0.93 25.00 -46.25
N HIS A 452 -0.06 24.57 -47.17
CA HIS A 452 1.30 24.16 -46.83
C HIS A 452 2.19 25.33 -46.42
N THR A 453 2.09 26.47 -47.08
CA THR A 453 2.80 27.70 -46.70
C THR A 453 2.27 28.21 -45.36
N LYS A 454 0.95 28.23 -45.15
CA LYS A 454 0.35 28.59 -43.85
C LYS A 454 0.83 27.66 -42.72
N ALA A 455 0.95 26.36 -42.99
CA ALA A 455 1.51 25.40 -42.03
C ALA A 455 3.00 25.67 -41.73
N ALA A 456 3.80 26.03 -42.73
CA ALA A 456 5.21 26.42 -42.55
C ALA A 456 5.34 27.72 -41.73
N ILE A 457 4.48 28.70 -41.98
CA ILE A 457 4.39 29.94 -41.19
C ILE A 457 4.10 29.61 -39.72
N CYS A 458 3.13 28.72 -39.45
CA CYS A 458 2.85 28.26 -38.09
C CYS A 458 4.05 27.54 -37.45
N ALA A 459 4.82 26.78 -38.22
CA ALA A 459 6.04 26.13 -37.74
C ALA A 459 7.13 27.15 -37.36
N ASN A 460 7.26 28.25 -38.12
CA ASN A 460 8.16 29.36 -37.77
C ASN A 460 7.74 30.04 -36.47
N SER A 461 6.44 30.37 -36.32
CA SER A 461 5.92 30.92 -35.06
C SER A 461 6.09 29.95 -33.88
N THR A 462 5.97 28.64 -34.13
CA THR A 462 6.23 27.60 -33.11
C THR A 462 7.68 27.64 -32.63
N ALA A 463 8.65 27.70 -33.56
CA ALA A 463 10.06 27.79 -33.23
C ALA A 463 10.39 29.09 -32.48
N LEU A 464 9.84 30.22 -32.94
CA LEU A 464 9.97 31.52 -32.29
C LEU A 464 9.53 31.50 -30.81
N TYR A 465 8.30 31.04 -30.53
CA TYR A 465 7.81 30.98 -29.14
C TYR A 465 8.49 29.90 -28.30
N ARG A 466 9.05 28.87 -28.93
CA ARG A 466 9.87 27.86 -28.24
C ARG A 466 11.16 28.47 -27.72
N GLU A 467 11.83 29.30 -28.52
CA GLU A 467 13.07 29.99 -28.12
C GLU A 467 12.84 30.99 -26.98
N VAL A 468 11.71 31.71 -27.01
CA VAL A 468 11.33 32.65 -25.93
C VAL A 468 10.86 31.93 -24.66
N GLY A 469 10.46 30.66 -24.75
CA GLY A 469 9.94 29.88 -23.63
C GLY A 469 8.42 29.98 -23.41
N PHE A 470 7.67 30.60 -24.32
CA PHE A 470 6.20 30.69 -24.27
C PHE A 470 5.56 29.38 -24.74
N ARG A 471 5.60 28.36 -23.88
CA ARG A 471 5.19 26.97 -24.20
C ARG A 471 3.76 26.83 -24.72
N ARG A 472 2.80 27.59 -24.18
CA ARG A 472 1.38 27.53 -24.59
C ARG A 472 1.18 28.11 -26.00
N LYS A 473 1.84 29.22 -26.34
CA LYS A 473 1.77 29.83 -27.68
C LYS A 473 2.50 28.97 -28.72
N CYS A 474 3.66 28.43 -28.36
CA CYS A 474 4.37 27.42 -29.14
C CYS A 474 3.45 26.22 -29.49
N SER A 475 2.74 25.68 -28.49
CA SER A 475 1.83 24.56 -28.68
C SER A 475 0.58 24.92 -29.50
N PHE A 476 0.09 26.15 -29.35
CA PHE A 476 -1.03 26.68 -30.15
C PHE A 476 -0.67 26.74 -31.64
N PHE A 477 0.44 27.39 -32.01
CA PHE A 477 0.85 27.48 -33.42
C PHE A 477 1.20 26.11 -34.00
N ALA A 478 1.77 25.20 -33.21
CA ALA A 478 2.02 23.84 -33.67
C ALA A 478 0.72 23.09 -34.03
N ARG A 479 -0.32 23.19 -33.18
CA ARG A 479 -1.65 22.62 -33.47
C ARG A 479 -2.34 23.30 -34.64
N LEU A 480 -2.23 24.62 -34.77
CA LEU A 480 -2.78 25.36 -35.90
C LEU A 480 -2.10 24.97 -37.22
N GLY A 481 -0.77 24.78 -37.21
CA GLY A 481 -0.04 24.28 -38.37
C GLY A 481 -0.47 22.87 -38.79
N VAL A 482 -0.81 22.00 -37.83
CA VAL A 482 -1.40 20.68 -38.11
C VAL A 482 -2.77 20.81 -38.76
N LEU A 483 -3.61 21.76 -38.33
CA LEU A 483 -4.92 22.00 -38.94
C LEU A 483 -4.76 22.35 -40.43
N PHE A 484 -3.90 23.32 -40.77
CA PHE A 484 -3.63 23.66 -42.16
C PHE A 484 -3.03 22.47 -42.93
N ARG A 485 -2.11 21.70 -42.33
CA ARG A 485 -1.50 20.54 -42.99
C ARG A 485 -2.51 19.44 -43.31
N LEU A 486 -3.54 19.27 -42.48
CA LEU A 486 -4.61 18.30 -42.69
C LEU A 486 -5.78 18.86 -43.51
N GLN A 487 -5.76 20.12 -43.89
CA GLN A 487 -6.79 20.72 -44.73
C GLN A 487 -6.55 20.33 -46.18
N ILE A 488 -7.50 19.57 -46.75
CA ILE A 488 -7.42 19.05 -48.11
C ILE A 488 -8.41 19.85 -48.99
N SER A 489 -8.04 20.05 -50.26
CA SER A 489 -8.92 20.58 -51.31
C SER A 489 -10.06 19.60 -51.65
N ASP A 490 -11.17 20.08 -52.21
CA ASP A 490 -12.33 19.25 -52.50
C ASP A 490 -11.99 18.04 -53.41
N GLY A 491 -12.26 16.82 -52.92
CA GLY A 491 -12.15 15.56 -53.68
C GLY A 491 -11.01 14.61 -53.29
N GLU A 492 -10.05 15.03 -52.47
CA GLU A 492 -8.95 14.18 -51.98
C GLU A 492 -9.22 13.62 -50.57
N GLN A 493 -8.73 12.40 -50.27
CA GLN A 493 -8.86 11.78 -48.94
C GLN A 493 -7.53 11.76 -48.19
N ARG A 494 -7.59 12.01 -46.86
CA ARG A 494 -6.42 11.90 -45.97
C ARG A 494 -5.93 10.46 -45.91
N THR A 495 -4.64 10.27 -46.08
CA THR A 495 -3.99 8.97 -45.97
C THR A 495 -3.44 8.75 -44.54
N PRO A 496 -3.20 7.50 -44.11
CA PRO A 496 -2.52 7.23 -42.83
C PRO A 496 -1.13 7.90 -42.73
N GLN A 497 -0.46 8.10 -43.87
CA GLN A 497 0.85 8.75 -43.91
C GLN A 497 0.78 10.23 -43.52
N ASP A 498 -0.31 10.92 -43.85
CA ASP A 498 -0.52 12.31 -43.43
C ASP A 498 -0.61 12.42 -41.90
N TYR A 499 -1.33 11.47 -41.28
CA TYR A 499 -1.45 11.38 -39.82
C TYR A 499 -0.13 11.00 -39.13
N ARG A 500 0.71 10.18 -39.77
CA ARG A 500 2.06 9.84 -39.28
C ARG A 500 3.00 11.05 -39.21
N VAL A 501 2.82 12.04 -40.09
CA VAL A 501 3.62 13.28 -40.07
C VAL A 501 3.17 14.23 -38.96
N VAL A 502 1.87 14.34 -38.71
CA VAL A 502 1.32 15.31 -37.73
C VAL A 502 1.24 14.77 -36.30
N TYR A 503 1.12 13.45 -36.11
CA TYR A 503 1.07 12.84 -34.78
C TYR A 503 2.24 13.27 -33.87
N PRO A 504 3.52 13.23 -34.34
CA PRO A 504 4.64 13.67 -33.52
C PRO A 504 4.64 15.16 -33.18
N VAL A 505 3.97 15.99 -33.99
CA VAL A 505 3.80 17.42 -33.71
C VAL A 505 2.78 17.59 -32.59
N LEU A 506 1.60 16.99 -32.73
CA LEU A 506 0.52 17.05 -31.74
C LEU A 506 0.96 16.52 -30.37
N TYR A 507 1.63 15.37 -30.31
CA TYR A 507 2.11 14.78 -29.05
C TYR A 507 3.04 15.75 -28.29
N ARG A 508 3.95 16.43 -29.00
CA ARG A 508 4.88 17.40 -28.40
C ARG A 508 4.20 18.68 -27.89
N THR A 509 2.93 18.91 -28.23
CA THR A 509 2.16 20.06 -27.73
C THR A 509 1.55 19.82 -26.35
N LEU A 510 1.43 18.57 -25.91
CA LEU A 510 0.78 18.20 -24.64
C LEU A 510 1.36 18.94 -23.42
N PRO A 511 2.71 19.06 -23.24
CA PRO A 511 3.27 19.79 -22.11
C PRO A 511 2.92 21.28 -22.09
N GLY A 512 2.68 21.91 -23.24
CA GLY A 512 2.29 23.32 -23.32
C GLY A 512 0.86 23.59 -22.85
N TYR A 513 0.02 22.54 -22.74
CA TYR A 513 -1.31 22.58 -22.15
C TYR A 513 -1.34 22.08 -20.69
N GLY A 514 -0.18 21.78 -20.11
CA GLY A 514 -0.06 21.27 -18.73
C GLY A 514 -0.36 19.78 -18.59
N ILE A 515 -0.39 19.02 -19.69
CA ILE A 515 -0.55 17.56 -19.67
C ILE A 515 0.85 16.96 -19.46
N LYS A 516 1.05 16.28 -18.32
CA LYS A 516 2.32 15.61 -18.02
C LYS A 516 2.42 14.31 -18.82
N GLU A 517 3.62 13.98 -19.30
CA GLU A 517 3.86 12.72 -20.00
C GLU A 517 3.73 11.52 -19.04
N ASN A 518 4.27 11.63 -17.82
CA ASN A 518 4.17 10.59 -16.79
C ASN A 518 2.93 10.77 -15.90
N VAL A 519 1.94 9.88 -16.06
CA VAL A 519 0.71 9.86 -15.25
C VAL A 519 0.99 9.56 -13.77
N ARG A 520 2.14 8.94 -13.44
CA ARG A 520 2.54 8.61 -12.05
C ARG A 520 2.83 9.83 -11.17
N GLU A 521 3.08 10.99 -11.76
CA GLU A 521 3.45 12.23 -11.07
C GLU A 521 2.31 13.26 -11.11
N VAL A 522 1.06 12.82 -11.25
CA VAL A 522 -0.09 13.69 -11.01
C VAL A 522 -0.36 13.64 -9.50
N PRO A 523 0.13 14.61 -8.70
CA PRO A 523 -0.24 14.69 -7.30
C PRO A 523 -1.77 14.75 -7.20
N GLN A 524 -2.34 14.01 -6.25
CA GLN A 524 -3.75 14.09 -5.90
C GLN A 524 -4.13 15.47 -5.35
N ASP A 525 -3.14 16.27 -4.93
CA ASP A 525 -3.33 17.66 -4.56
C ASP A 525 -3.70 18.50 -5.78
N GLY A 526 -4.83 19.20 -5.67
CA GLY A 526 -5.46 20.07 -6.65
C GLY A 526 -4.62 21.30 -7.05
N ILE A 527 -3.40 21.07 -7.53
CA ILE A 527 -2.55 22.08 -8.17
C ILE A 527 -3.23 22.44 -9.49
N LEU A 528 -3.84 23.64 -9.52
CA LEU A 528 -4.40 24.35 -10.68
C LEU A 528 -4.29 23.56 -11.99
N LYS A 529 -5.20 22.62 -12.20
CA LYS A 529 -5.41 22.03 -13.52
C LYS A 529 -5.66 23.21 -14.46
N GLY A 530 -4.90 23.29 -15.55
CA GLY A 530 -5.24 24.20 -16.65
C GLY A 530 -6.67 23.90 -17.15
N PRO A 531 -7.20 24.66 -18.13
CA PRO A 531 -8.56 24.44 -18.61
C PRO A 531 -8.76 22.97 -19.05
N VAL A 532 -9.45 22.17 -18.23
CA VAL A 532 -9.49 20.70 -18.37
C VAL A 532 -10.08 20.30 -19.71
N GLN A 533 -11.12 21.00 -20.16
CA GLN A 533 -11.72 20.78 -21.47
C GLN A 533 -10.73 20.96 -22.63
N LEU A 534 -9.79 21.90 -22.51
CA LEU A 534 -8.72 22.07 -23.50
C LEU A 534 -7.71 20.92 -23.45
N GLN A 535 -7.44 20.37 -22.26
CA GLN A 535 -6.54 19.23 -22.09
C GLN A 535 -7.15 17.95 -22.67
N ILE A 536 -8.43 17.67 -22.37
CA ILE A 536 -9.20 16.58 -22.96
C ILE A 536 -9.17 16.71 -24.48
N LYS A 537 -9.48 17.89 -25.03
CA LYS A 537 -9.45 18.12 -26.48
C LYS A 537 -8.08 17.88 -27.09
N ALA A 538 -7.01 18.40 -26.48
CA ALA A 538 -5.64 18.24 -26.99
C ALA A 538 -5.20 16.76 -27.00
N LEU A 539 -5.47 16.02 -25.93
CA LEU A 539 -5.12 14.61 -25.84
C LEU A 539 -6.00 13.73 -26.75
N HIS A 540 -7.29 14.08 -26.90
CA HIS A 540 -8.20 13.45 -27.83
C HIS A 540 -7.76 13.63 -29.30
N GLU A 541 -7.26 14.81 -29.67
CA GLU A 541 -6.66 15.05 -30.99
C GLU A 541 -5.42 14.17 -31.23
N VAL A 542 -4.55 14.01 -30.22
CA VAL A 542 -3.39 13.10 -30.28
C VAL A 542 -3.82 11.65 -30.45
N TYR A 543 -4.81 11.20 -29.67
CA TYR A 543 -5.44 9.88 -29.83
C TYR A 543 -5.98 9.70 -31.25
N THR A 544 -6.78 10.64 -31.74
CA THR A 544 -7.42 10.58 -33.06
C THR A 544 -6.36 10.49 -34.16
N ALA A 545 -5.30 11.30 -34.08
CA ALA A 545 -4.19 11.24 -35.02
C ALA A 545 -3.43 9.90 -34.96
N ALA A 546 -3.19 9.33 -33.78
CA ALA A 546 -2.57 8.02 -33.63
C ALA A 546 -3.42 6.90 -34.23
N SER A 547 -4.73 6.92 -33.97
CA SER A 547 -5.69 5.96 -34.49
C SER A 547 -5.75 6.00 -36.02
N ARG A 548 -5.88 7.20 -36.60
CA ARG A 548 -5.88 7.42 -38.07
C ARG A 548 -4.52 7.14 -38.74
N ALA A 549 -3.43 7.22 -38.00
CA ALA A 549 -2.08 6.84 -38.45
C ALA A 549 -1.81 5.33 -38.40
N GLU A 550 -2.78 4.53 -37.94
CA GLU A 550 -2.68 3.09 -37.69
C GLU A 550 -1.60 2.74 -36.65
N LEU A 551 -1.39 3.63 -35.67
CA LEU A 551 -0.48 3.42 -34.55
C LEU A 551 -1.25 2.86 -33.35
N THR A 552 -1.70 1.60 -33.47
CA THR A 552 -2.63 0.95 -32.53
C THR A 552 -2.17 1.02 -31.07
N GLU A 553 -0.90 0.67 -30.78
CA GLU A 553 -0.34 0.74 -29.41
C GLU A 553 -0.39 2.16 -28.82
N ALA A 554 -0.06 3.16 -29.64
CA ALA A 554 -0.04 4.55 -29.22
C ALA A 554 -1.47 5.04 -28.97
N ALA A 555 -2.42 4.70 -29.84
CA ALA A 555 -3.83 5.04 -29.67
C ALA A 555 -4.40 4.45 -28.37
N ILE A 556 -4.14 3.17 -28.10
CA ILE A 556 -4.53 2.50 -26.84
C ILE A 556 -3.94 3.26 -25.64
N ARG A 557 -2.66 3.62 -25.69
CA ARG A 557 -1.98 4.35 -24.60
C ARG A 557 -2.63 5.71 -24.33
N HIS A 558 -2.99 6.45 -25.37
CA HIS A 558 -3.62 7.77 -25.25
C HIS A 558 -5.07 7.68 -24.73
N ILE A 559 -5.84 6.67 -25.15
CA ILE A 559 -7.18 6.43 -24.56
C ILE A 559 -7.05 6.08 -23.08
N CYS A 560 -6.14 5.17 -22.72
CA CYS A 560 -5.89 4.81 -21.33
C CYS A 560 -5.52 6.05 -20.49
N HIS A 561 -4.75 6.99 -21.05
CA HIS A 561 -4.45 8.26 -20.38
C HIS A 561 -5.71 9.11 -20.18
N LEU A 562 -6.52 9.29 -21.23
CA LEU A 562 -7.77 10.05 -21.17
C LEU A 562 -8.70 9.54 -20.07
N ILE A 563 -9.00 8.25 -20.07
CA ILE A 563 -9.94 7.66 -19.11
C ILE A 563 -9.36 7.65 -17.68
N GLN A 564 -8.06 7.46 -17.50
CA GLN A 564 -7.46 7.43 -16.17
C GLN A 564 -7.50 8.80 -15.49
N VAL A 565 -7.17 9.86 -16.23
CA VAL A 565 -6.96 11.21 -15.66
C VAL A 565 -8.23 12.06 -15.70
N TYR A 566 -9.05 11.95 -16.75
CA TYR A 566 -10.11 12.93 -17.04
C TYR A 566 -11.54 12.39 -16.96
N TYR A 567 -11.75 11.11 -16.60
CA TYR A 567 -13.07 10.47 -16.63
C TYR A 567 -14.16 11.25 -15.87
N ASP A 568 -13.88 11.74 -14.66
CA ASP A 568 -14.87 12.48 -13.85
C ASP A 568 -15.26 13.84 -14.46
N GLU A 569 -14.40 14.43 -15.30
CA GLU A 569 -14.58 15.74 -15.93
C GLU A 569 -15.00 15.63 -17.41
N MET A 570 -15.22 14.40 -17.90
CA MET A 570 -15.53 14.10 -19.29
C MET A 570 -17.02 13.90 -19.51
N ASP A 571 -17.51 14.31 -20.68
CA ASP A 571 -18.88 14.04 -21.09
C ASP A 571 -19.15 12.50 -21.15
N PRO A 572 -20.26 12.00 -20.57
CA PRO A 572 -20.56 10.57 -20.53
C PRO A 572 -20.66 9.92 -21.93
N THR A 573 -21.15 10.65 -22.93
CA THR A 573 -21.25 10.12 -24.30
C THR A 573 -19.89 9.97 -24.95
N LEU A 574 -18.95 10.87 -24.65
CA LEU A 574 -17.57 10.78 -25.10
C LEU A 574 -16.84 9.64 -24.36
N ALA A 575 -17.01 9.53 -23.05
CA ALA A 575 -16.40 8.48 -22.26
C ALA A 575 -16.79 7.08 -22.75
N ASN A 576 -18.09 6.83 -22.99
CA ASN A 576 -18.56 5.55 -23.52
C ASN A 576 -17.99 5.25 -24.90
N ARG A 577 -17.96 6.23 -25.82
CA ARG A 577 -17.30 6.08 -27.12
C ARG A 577 -15.82 5.71 -27.01
N LEU A 578 -15.08 6.30 -26.07
CA LEU A 578 -13.68 5.96 -25.84
C LEU A 578 -13.47 4.54 -25.30
N PHE A 579 -14.40 4.02 -24.48
CA PHE A 579 -14.35 2.61 -24.05
C PHE A 579 -14.61 1.66 -25.22
N ASP A 580 -15.58 1.97 -26.09
CA ASP A 580 -15.87 1.17 -27.28
C ASP A 580 -14.67 1.19 -28.26
N ASP A 581 -14.08 2.37 -28.48
CA ASP A 581 -12.87 2.55 -29.28
C ASP A 581 -11.69 1.76 -28.70
N LEU A 582 -11.50 1.75 -27.38
CA LEU A 582 -10.48 0.96 -26.71
C LEU A 582 -10.65 -0.53 -26.96
N GLN A 583 -11.87 -1.06 -26.78
CA GLN A 583 -12.17 -2.47 -27.04
C GLN A 583 -11.93 -2.84 -28.51
N ASN A 584 -12.32 -1.96 -29.44
CA ASN A 584 -12.07 -2.15 -30.86
C ASN A 584 -10.57 -2.19 -31.19
N LEU A 585 -9.77 -1.27 -30.65
CA LEU A 585 -8.31 -1.23 -30.87
C LEU A 585 -7.61 -2.45 -30.28
N VAL A 586 -8.02 -2.90 -29.09
CA VAL A 586 -7.49 -4.13 -28.47
C VAL A 586 -7.82 -5.34 -29.33
N ARG A 587 -9.05 -5.43 -29.85
CA ARG A 587 -9.45 -6.51 -30.78
C ARG A 587 -8.61 -6.52 -32.05
N ILE A 588 -8.31 -5.35 -32.63
CA ILE A 588 -7.45 -5.22 -33.83
C ILE A 588 -6.02 -5.70 -33.52
N LYS A 589 -5.49 -5.39 -32.34
CA LYS A 589 -4.16 -5.83 -31.91
C LYS A 589 -4.04 -7.36 -31.77
N GLY A 590 -5.11 -8.02 -31.31
CA GLY A 590 -5.19 -9.47 -31.18
C GLY A 590 -4.48 -10.08 -29.96
N SER A 591 -3.74 -9.29 -29.17
CA SER A 591 -3.12 -9.72 -27.91
C SER A 591 -3.24 -8.63 -26.83
N PRO A 592 -3.35 -8.94 -25.52
CA PRO A 592 -3.61 -7.94 -24.50
C PRO A 592 -2.49 -6.88 -24.34
N PRO A 593 -2.80 -5.59 -24.54
CA PRO A 593 -2.19 -4.42 -23.93
C PRO A 593 -1.24 -4.52 -22.75
N GLN A 594 0.10 -4.54 -22.85
CA GLN A 594 0.91 -4.34 -21.62
C GLN A 594 1.13 -2.85 -21.32
N LEU A 595 0.43 -2.33 -20.31
CA LEU A 595 0.46 -0.90 -19.95
C LEU A 595 1.68 -0.49 -19.11
N ASN A 596 2.28 -1.44 -18.39
CA ASN A 596 3.42 -1.21 -17.50
C ASN A 596 4.75 -0.94 -18.20
N GLN A 597 4.84 -1.23 -19.50
CA GLN A 597 6.06 -1.04 -20.29
C GLN A 597 6.03 0.28 -21.06
N ARG A 598 7.21 0.84 -21.33
CA ARG A 598 7.36 1.95 -22.29
C ARG A 598 7.26 1.39 -23.71
N ILE A 599 6.65 2.15 -24.62
CA ILE A 599 6.54 1.75 -26.03
C ILE A 599 7.24 2.79 -26.91
N SER A 600 8.01 2.31 -27.90
CA SER A 600 8.60 3.17 -28.92
C SER A 600 7.64 3.29 -30.09
N VAL A 601 7.36 4.53 -30.51
CA VAL A 601 6.53 4.79 -31.67
C VAL A 601 7.42 4.85 -32.92
N PRO A 602 7.09 4.15 -34.02
CA PRO A 602 7.90 4.13 -35.25
C PRO A 602 8.16 5.49 -35.88
N VAL A 603 7.36 6.50 -35.53
CA VAL A 603 7.45 7.86 -36.08
C VAL A 603 7.86 8.87 -35.02
N GLY A 604 8.81 9.74 -35.40
CA GLY A 604 9.15 10.93 -34.63
C GLY A 604 10.00 10.71 -33.39
N ASN A 605 10.66 9.55 -33.22
CA ASN A 605 11.51 9.21 -32.07
C ASN A 605 10.81 9.44 -30.72
N ILE A 606 9.53 9.02 -30.62
CA ILE A 606 8.71 9.19 -29.42
C ILE A 606 8.72 7.88 -28.62
N ILE A 607 8.95 8.00 -27.31
CA ILE A 607 8.83 6.90 -26.36
C ILE A 607 7.66 7.25 -25.42
N LEU A 608 6.58 6.49 -25.50
CA LEU A 608 5.43 6.69 -24.62
C LEU A 608 5.68 6.00 -23.27
N PRO A 609 5.43 6.68 -22.14
CA PRO A 609 5.67 6.14 -20.81
C PRO A 609 4.64 5.09 -20.41
N SER A 610 5.00 4.26 -19.43
CA SER A 610 4.09 3.31 -18.78
C SER A 610 2.89 4.02 -18.16
N ILE A 611 1.71 3.41 -18.21
CA ILE A 611 0.50 3.91 -17.55
C ILE A 611 -0.06 2.85 -16.59
N GLN A 612 -0.72 3.29 -15.52
CA GLN A 612 -1.42 2.45 -14.56
C GLN A 612 -2.87 2.91 -14.49
N LEU A 613 -3.82 2.01 -14.72
CA LEU A 613 -5.23 2.30 -14.57
C LEU A 613 -5.63 2.06 -13.11
N THR A 614 -5.46 3.07 -12.25
CA THR A 614 -5.83 2.96 -10.81
C THR A 614 -7.30 3.28 -10.55
N ARG A 615 -8.04 3.74 -11.57
CA ARG A 615 -9.48 4.04 -11.49
C ARG A 615 -10.35 2.84 -11.89
N PHE A 616 -9.81 1.90 -12.67
CA PHE A 616 -10.56 0.79 -13.24
C PHE A 616 -9.81 -0.55 -13.02
N PRO A 617 -10.13 -1.32 -11.97
CA PRO A 617 -10.94 -0.90 -10.81
C PRO A 617 -10.16 0.02 -9.87
N MET A 618 -10.88 0.76 -9.02
CA MET A 618 -10.26 1.49 -7.92
C MET A 618 -9.96 0.53 -6.78
N VAL A 619 -8.70 0.48 -6.35
CA VAL A 619 -8.23 -0.41 -5.27
C VAL A 619 -7.60 0.41 -4.15
N SER A 620 -8.05 0.19 -2.92
CA SER A 620 -7.60 0.92 -1.73
C SER A 620 -7.56 0.03 -0.48
N ASP A 621 -7.02 0.57 0.61
CA ASP A 621 -6.97 -0.05 1.94
C ASP A 621 -6.42 -1.50 1.95
N PRO A 622 -5.20 -1.74 1.45
CA PRO A 622 -4.61 -3.06 1.46
C PRO A 622 -4.14 -3.42 2.88
N ILE A 623 -4.63 -4.56 3.40
CA ILE A 623 -4.39 -5.04 4.77
C ILE A 623 -3.84 -6.47 4.69
N LEU A 624 -2.71 -6.73 5.35
CA LEU A 624 -2.20 -8.10 5.55
C LEU A 624 -3.10 -8.83 6.54
N CYS A 625 -3.59 -10.00 6.16
CA CYS A 625 -4.35 -10.85 7.08
C CYS A 625 -3.41 -11.81 7.82
N PRO A 626 -3.62 -12.03 9.14
CA PRO A 626 -2.96 -13.10 9.86
C PRO A 626 -3.41 -14.45 9.30
N LEU A 627 -2.54 -15.46 9.40
CA LEU A 627 -2.93 -16.83 9.13
C LEU A 627 -4.06 -17.27 10.09
N PRO A 628 -4.91 -18.24 9.70
CA PRO A 628 -5.86 -18.84 10.62
C PRO A 628 -5.18 -19.29 11.92
N PRO A 629 -5.85 -19.23 13.08
CA PRO A 629 -5.22 -19.51 14.39
C PRO A 629 -4.45 -20.83 14.46
N HIS A 630 -4.92 -21.87 13.76
CA HIS A 630 -4.29 -23.20 13.72
C HIS A 630 -3.01 -23.27 12.86
N LEU A 631 -2.76 -22.27 12.01
CA LEU A 631 -1.55 -22.14 11.17
C LEU A 631 -0.66 -20.97 11.59
N ALA A 632 -1.19 -20.05 12.40
CA ALA A 632 -0.50 -18.86 12.89
C ALA A 632 0.66 -19.26 13.83
N PRO A 633 1.91 -18.87 13.51
CA PRO A 633 3.07 -19.17 14.34
C PRO A 633 3.31 -18.08 15.39
N THR A 634 3.90 -18.49 16.51
CA THR A 634 4.48 -17.63 17.54
C THR A 634 6.00 -17.85 17.55
N VAL A 635 6.77 -16.78 17.39
CA VAL A 635 8.24 -16.83 17.39
C VAL A 635 8.77 -16.74 18.83
N LEU A 636 9.43 -17.79 19.30
CA LEU A 636 10.06 -17.86 20.61
C LEU A 636 11.55 -17.58 20.48
N HIS A 637 12.00 -16.48 21.08
CA HIS A 637 13.41 -16.09 21.09
C HIS A 637 14.13 -16.76 22.28
N PRO A 638 15.40 -17.17 22.11
CA PRO A 638 16.20 -17.69 23.21
C PRO A 638 16.41 -16.58 24.26
N ASN A 639 15.88 -16.79 25.47
CA ASN A 639 16.03 -15.84 26.58
C ASN A 639 17.51 -15.58 26.86
N SER A 640 17.96 -14.34 26.64
CA SER A 640 19.29 -13.87 27.03
C SER A 640 19.36 -13.71 28.55
N GLY A 641 19.41 -14.81 29.31
CA GLY A 641 19.98 -14.96 30.66
C GLY A 641 19.63 -13.97 31.80
N GLN A 642 18.81 -12.93 31.60
CA GLN A 642 18.43 -12.00 32.65
C GLN A 642 17.06 -12.39 33.22
N PRO A 643 16.96 -12.69 34.52
CA PRO A 643 15.66 -12.86 35.17
C PRO A 643 14.92 -11.53 35.10
N GLN A 644 13.85 -11.48 34.28
CA GLN A 644 12.97 -10.32 34.29
C GLN A 644 12.31 -10.25 35.66
N LEU A 645 12.66 -9.20 36.41
CA LEU A 645 12.04 -8.84 37.68
C LEU A 645 10.52 -8.66 37.43
N PHE A 646 9.71 -9.57 37.95
CA PHE A 646 8.26 -9.54 37.78
C PHE A 646 7.69 -8.40 38.66
N ILE A 647 7.50 -7.23 38.07
CA ILE A 647 6.75 -6.13 38.70
C ILE A 647 5.30 -6.25 38.23
N TYR A 648 4.39 -6.59 39.15
CA TYR A 648 2.96 -6.59 38.86
C TYR A 648 2.47 -5.13 38.77
N SER A 649 2.33 -4.60 37.56
CA SER A 649 1.69 -3.30 37.31
C SER A 649 0.36 -3.54 36.58
N PRO A 650 -0.80 -3.14 37.14
CA PRO A 650 -2.11 -3.31 36.51
C PRO A 650 -2.28 -2.52 35.20
N PHE A 651 -1.29 -1.68 34.84
CA PHE A 651 -1.32 -0.82 33.65
C PHE A 651 -0.33 -1.26 32.56
N GLN A 652 0.44 -2.32 32.79
CA GLN A 652 1.30 -2.92 31.77
C GLN A 652 0.48 -3.95 30.97
N GLN A 653 -0.39 -3.48 30.09
CA GLN A 653 -0.81 -4.30 28.95
C GLN A 653 0.48 -4.66 28.20
N LYS A 654 0.85 -5.95 28.18
CA LYS A 654 1.86 -6.47 27.26
C LYS A 654 1.48 -5.93 25.89
N LYS A 655 2.28 -5.03 25.31
CA LYS A 655 2.28 -4.83 23.87
C LYS A 655 2.76 -6.14 23.28
N THR A 656 1.85 -7.11 23.10
CA THR A 656 2.06 -8.15 22.10
C THR A 656 2.31 -7.38 20.81
N SER A 657 3.51 -7.47 20.25
CA SER A 657 3.68 -7.02 18.87
C SER A 657 2.75 -7.92 18.07
N ASN A 658 1.64 -7.36 17.57
CA ASN A 658 0.78 -8.02 16.59
C ASN A 658 1.52 -8.07 15.24
N GLU A 659 2.76 -8.57 15.25
CA GLU A 659 3.53 -8.84 14.05
C GLU A 659 2.92 -10.06 13.37
N ILE A 660 2.52 -9.85 12.12
CA ILE A 660 1.94 -10.88 11.29
C ILE A 660 3.09 -11.62 10.62
N TYR A 661 3.15 -12.93 10.86
CA TYR A 661 4.08 -13.84 10.19
C TYR A 661 3.31 -14.72 9.22
N TRP A 662 3.89 -14.95 8.05
CA TRP A 662 3.41 -15.94 7.08
C TRP A 662 4.33 -17.16 7.10
N VAL A 663 3.87 -18.28 6.57
CA VAL A 663 4.59 -19.55 6.59
C VAL A 663 4.61 -20.13 5.19
N VAL A 664 5.74 -20.71 4.78
CA VAL A 664 5.88 -21.40 3.49
C VAL A 664 4.78 -22.46 3.32
N ASP A 665 4.23 -22.55 2.11
CA ASP A 665 3.16 -23.45 1.69
C ASP A 665 1.78 -23.23 2.34
N CYS A 666 1.61 -22.21 3.19
CA CYS A 666 0.30 -21.79 3.67
C CYS A 666 -0.38 -20.81 2.69
N ALA A 667 -1.71 -20.89 2.58
CA ALA A 667 -2.49 -19.90 1.86
C ALA A 667 -2.56 -18.60 2.68
N CYS A 668 -1.98 -17.54 2.14
CA CYS A 668 -1.88 -16.23 2.78
C CYS A 668 -2.82 -15.23 2.10
N GLU A 669 -3.47 -14.39 2.88
CA GLU A 669 -4.51 -13.47 2.39
C GLU A 669 -4.09 -12.00 2.52
N VAL A 670 -4.36 -11.22 1.48
CA VAL A 670 -4.33 -9.76 1.52
C VAL A 670 -5.73 -9.24 1.26
N SER A 671 -6.29 -8.53 2.22
CA SER A 671 -7.61 -7.92 2.11
C SER A 671 -7.49 -6.56 1.44
N ILE A 672 -8.32 -6.29 0.42
CA ILE A 672 -8.36 -5.02 -0.32
C ILE A 672 -9.80 -4.54 -0.49
N LEU A 673 -9.98 -3.23 -0.61
CA LEU A 673 -11.24 -2.62 -1.04
C LEU A 673 -11.19 -2.39 -2.55
N VAL A 674 -12.23 -2.84 -3.27
CA VAL A 674 -12.35 -2.71 -4.71
C VAL A 674 -13.66 -2.02 -5.08
N TYR A 675 -13.59 -1.03 -5.97
CA TYR A 675 -14.75 -0.25 -6.41
C TYR A 675 -14.74 -0.02 -7.92
N ASN A 676 -15.93 -0.02 -8.53
CA ASN A 676 -16.14 0.31 -9.93
C ASN A 676 -16.67 1.74 -10.06
N CYS A 677 -15.98 2.57 -10.85
CA CYS A 677 -16.38 3.96 -11.10
C CYS A 677 -17.36 4.13 -12.30
N ARG A 678 -17.75 3.04 -12.97
CA ARG A 678 -18.62 3.09 -14.15
C ARG A 678 -20.09 2.88 -13.81
N PRO A 679 -21.04 3.52 -14.51
CA PRO A 679 -22.47 3.26 -14.36
C PRO A 679 -22.93 1.91 -14.95
N TYR A 680 -21.99 1.05 -15.33
CA TYR A 680 -22.22 -0.30 -15.86
C TYR A 680 -21.30 -1.28 -15.15
N GLU A 681 -21.66 -2.56 -15.17
CA GLU A 681 -20.83 -3.62 -14.59
C GLU A 681 -19.41 -3.64 -15.17
N LEU A 682 -18.42 -3.84 -14.29
CA LEU A 682 -17.01 -3.94 -14.67
C LEU A 682 -16.51 -5.36 -14.42
N ILE A 683 -16.13 -6.04 -15.49
CA ILE A 683 -15.51 -7.36 -15.43
C ILE A 683 -14.00 -7.18 -15.26
N VAL A 684 -13.47 -7.68 -14.15
CA VAL A 684 -12.03 -7.72 -13.87
C VAL A 684 -11.57 -9.17 -13.99
N ARG A 685 -10.65 -9.45 -14.91
CA ARG A 685 -10.08 -10.79 -15.12
C ARG A 685 -8.68 -10.85 -14.53
N GLU A 686 -8.25 -12.04 -14.10
CA GLU A 686 -6.89 -12.30 -13.62
C GLU A 686 -6.38 -11.31 -12.56
N LEU A 687 -7.22 -10.91 -11.60
CA LEU A 687 -6.78 -10.06 -10.50
C LEU A 687 -5.86 -10.87 -9.57
N CYS A 688 -4.57 -10.51 -9.56
CA CYS A 688 -3.53 -11.19 -8.78
C CYS A 688 -2.68 -10.17 -8.02
N LEU A 689 -2.12 -10.58 -6.89
CA LEU A 689 -1.11 -9.82 -6.15
C LEU A 689 0.24 -9.87 -6.88
N LEU A 690 1.00 -8.78 -6.75
CA LEU A 690 2.39 -8.69 -7.17
C LEU A 690 3.26 -8.56 -5.93
N ALA A 691 4.27 -9.40 -5.83
CA ALA A 691 5.19 -9.41 -4.71
C ALA A 691 6.65 -9.45 -5.19
N ASP A 692 7.55 -9.02 -4.33
CA ASP A 692 9.00 -9.01 -4.52
C ASP A 692 9.70 -9.56 -3.27
N GLY A 693 10.90 -10.13 -3.43
CA GLY A 693 11.63 -10.83 -2.37
C GLY A 693 11.56 -12.35 -2.52
N CYS A 694 10.64 -13.00 -1.81
CA CYS A 694 10.48 -14.46 -1.81
C CYS A 694 9.68 -14.98 -3.02
N LEU A 695 9.87 -16.25 -3.40
CA LEU A 695 9.03 -16.89 -4.40
C LEU A 695 7.58 -16.94 -3.89
N PHE A 696 6.69 -16.28 -4.61
CA PHE A 696 5.30 -16.09 -4.21
C PHE A 696 4.37 -16.40 -5.37
N GLU A 697 3.45 -17.34 -5.16
CA GLU A 697 2.47 -17.78 -6.14
C GLU A 697 1.12 -17.15 -5.83
N SER A 698 0.71 -16.15 -6.63
CA SER A 698 -0.59 -15.51 -6.46
C SER A 698 -1.69 -16.27 -7.20
N VAL A 699 -2.85 -16.42 -6.57
CA VAL A 699 -4.02 -17.06 -7.15
C VAL A 699 -4.86 -16.02 -7.91
N PRO A 700 -5.11 -16.19 -9.23
CA PRO A 700 -5.90 -15.25 -10.02
C PRO A 700 -7.38 -15.30 -9.66
N VAL A 701 -7.99 -14.13 -9.44
CA VAL A 701 -9.42 -13.98 -9.15
C VAL A 701 -10.13 -13.28 -10.30
N ARG A 702 -11.33 -13.74 -10.66
CA ARG A 702 -12.23 -13.05 -11.58
C ARG A 702 -13.36 -12.39 -10.78
N LEU A 703 -13.60 -11.12 -11.05
CA LEU A 703 -14.64 -10.32 -10.38
C LEU A 703 -15.60 -9.71 -11.39
N ILE A 704 -16.86 -9.60 -10.98
CA ILE A 704 -17.88 -8.80 -11.67
C ILE A 704 -18.31 -7.74 -10.66
N LEU A 705 -17.83 -6.51 -10.86
CA LEU A 705 -18.15 -5.41 -9.97
C LEU A 705 -19.44 -4.72 -10.43
N PRO A 706 -20.39 -4.45 -9.52
CA PRO A 706 -21.65 -3.82 -9.87
C PRO A 706 -21.44 -2.39 -10.40
N ALA A 707 -22.47 -1.84 -11.04
CA ALA A 707 -22.49 -0.46 -11.49
C ALA A 707 -22.32 0.53 -10.31
N ALA A 708 -21.65 1.65 -10.57
CA ALA A 708 -21.52 2.77 -9.66
C ALA A 708 -22.88 3.43 -9.44
N ASN A 709 -23.50 3.18 -8.28
CA ASN A 709 -24.70 3.86 -7.83
C ASN A 709 -24.35 4.79 -6.66
N GLU A 710 -25.12 5.86 -6.47
CA GLU A 710 -25.01 6.71 -5.27
C GLU A 710 -25.26 5.85 -4.02
N GLY A 711 -24.22 5.64 -3.20
CA GLY A 711 -24.26 4.80 -1.99
C GLY A 711 -23.69 3.38 -2.13
N ALA A 712 -23.20 2.96 -3.30
CA ALA A 712 -22.52 1.67 -3.44
C ALA A 712 -21.19 1.66 -2.68
N ALA A 713 -21.11 0.89 -1.59
CA ALA A 713 -19.89 0.72 -0.82
C ALA A 713 -18.84 -0.07 -1.61
N PRO A 714 -17.53 0.22 -1.44
CA PRO A 714 -16.47 -0.61 -2.00
C PRO A 714 -16.58 -2.05 -1.46
N ALA A 715 -16.37 -3.04 -2.32
CA ALA A 715 -16.39 -4.45 -1.94
C ALA A 715 -15.06 -4.83 -1.28
N ARG A 716 -15.12 -5.41 -0.07
CA ARG A 716 -13.95 -6.00 0.60
C ARG A 716 -13.74 -7.40 0.05
N ILE A 717 -12.57 -7.65 -0.55
CA ILE A 717 -12.19 -8.97 -1.06
C ILE A 717 -10.84 -9.38 -0.50
N LYS A 718 -10.63 -10.69 -0.42
CA LYS A 718 -9.34 -11.27 -0.03
C LYS A 718 -8.66 -11.89 -1.24
N LEU A 719 -7.46 -11.41 -1.56
CA LEU A 719 -6.61 -12.00 -2.57
C LEU A 719 -5.67 -12.99 -1.90
N ILE A 720 -5.56 -14.18 -2.50
CA ILE A 720 -4.80 -15.29 -1.94
C ILE A 720 -3.46 -15.42 -2.68
N GLY A 721 -2.40 -15.74 -1.96
CA GLY A 721 -1.18 -16.28 -2.54
C GLY A 721 -0.41 -17.15 -1.57
N VAL A 722 0.46 -17.99 -2.11
CA VAL A 722 1.22 -19.01 -1.38
C VAL A 722 2.71 -18.71 -1.52
N PRO A 723 3.42 -18.39 -0.41
CA PRO A 723 4.86 -18.25 -0.45
C PRO A 723 5.52 -19.65 -0.52
N ARG A 724 6.53 -19.78 -1.39
CA ARG A 724 7.25 -21.05 -1.64
C ARG A 724 8.64 -21.09 -1.00
N THR A 725 9.17 -19.94 -0.59
CA THR A 725 10.48 -19.84 0.08
C THR A 725 10.39 -18.89 1.28
N PRO A 726 11.16 -19.14 2.35
CA PRO A 726 11.21 -18.24 3.50
C PRO A 726 11.97 -16.95 3.19
N GLY A 727 11.74 -15.91 4.01
CA GLY A 727 12.40 -14.61 3.93
C GLY A 727 11.42 -13.43 3.93
N LEU A 728 11.94 -12.22 3.71
CA LEU A 728 11.11 -11.01 3.65
C LEU A 728 10.35 -10.94 2.31
N LEU A 729 9.02 -10.91 2.38
CA LEU A 729 8.14 -10.71 1.24
C LEU A 729 7.57 -9.29 1.25
N THR A 730 7.66 -8.60 0.11
CA THR A 730 7.06 -7.27 -0.06
C THR A 730 5.94 -7.35 -1.09
N ILE A 731 4.69 -7.11 -0.68
CA ILE A 731 3.58 -6.97 -1.62
C ILE A 731 3.67 -5.59 -2.27
N THR A 732 4.01 -5.57 -3.55
CA THR A 732 4.29 -4.34 -4.32
C THR A 732 3.07 -3.78 -5.02
N GLY A 733 2.07 -4.62 -5.31
CA GLY A 733 0.96 -4.21 -6.17
C GLY A 733 -0.03 -5.30 -6.53
N TYR A 734 -0.80 -5.04 -7.56
CA TYR A 734 -1.68 -6.01 -8.20
C TYR A 734 -1.57 -5.91 -9.73
N CYS A 735 -1.92 -6.99 -10.40
CA CYS A 735 -2.19 -6.98 -11.83
C CYS A 735 -3.61 -7.47 -12.11
N CYS A 736 -4.20 -6.98 -13.19
CA CYS A 736 -5.51 -7.42 -13.65
C CYS A 736 -5.67 -7.14 -15.15
N GLU A 737 -6.63 -7.80 -15.79
CA GLU A 737 -7.07 -7.49 -17.13
C GLU A 737 -8.46 -6.83 -17.08
N VAL A 738 -8.53 -5.63 -17.65
CA VAL A 738 -9.75 -4.81 -17.77
C VAL A 738 -9.82 -4.24 -19.17
N PHE A 739 -11.00 -4.19 -19.79
CA PHE A 739 -11.18 -3.70 -21.17
C PHE A 739 -10.26 -4.38 -22.21
N GLY A 740 -9.79 -5.59 -21.93
CA GLY A 740 -8.83 -6.34 -22.76
C GLY A 740 -7.38 -5.85 -22.69
N VAL A 741 -7.06 -4.93 -21.76
CA VAL A 741 -5.68 -4.49 -21.48
C VAL A 741 -5.17 -5.09 -20.17
N ARG A 742 -3.89 -5.47 -20.13
CA ARG A 742 -3.20 -5.93 -18.93
C ARG A 742 -2.67 -4.73 -18.14
N ASN A 743 -3.28 -4.50 -16.99
CA ASN A 743 -2.99 -3.41 -16.07
C ASN A 743 -2.12 -3.92 -14.91
N VAL A 744 -1.14 -3.13 -14.51
CA VAL A 744 -0.24 -3.44 -13.39
C VAL A 744 -0.08 -2.17 -12.55
N CYS A 745 -0.63 -2.23 -11.35
CA CYS A 745 -0.72 -1.10 -10.43
C CYS A 745 0.11 -1.37 -9.18
N LYS A 746 0.65 -0.31 -8.58
CA LYS A 746 1.30 -0.42 -7.28
C LYS A 746 0.27 -0.27 -6.16
N LEU A 747 0.45 -1.05 -5.09
CA LEU A 747 -0.33 -0.93 -3.86
C LEU A 747 0.53 -0.19 -2.84
N TYR A 748 -0.02 0.85 -2.26
CA TYR A 748 0.60 1.58 -1.16
C TYR A 748 -0.38 1.53 0.02
N GLY A 749 0.08 0.98 1.15
CA GLY A 749 -0.62 1.11 2.42
C GLY A 749 -0.27 2.46 3.08
N PRO A 750 -0.94 2.81 4.19
CA PRO A 750 -0.69 4.06 4.93
C PRO A 750 0.76 4.20 5.45
N LYS A 751 1.55 3.12 5.50
CA LYS A 751 2.96 3.09 5.94
C LYS A 751 3.96 2.66 4.85
N GLY A 752 3.55 2.64 3.57
CA GLY A 752 4.38 2.18 2.46
C GLY A 752 3.97 0.81 1.90
N PRO A 753 4.85 0.10 1.17
CA PRO A 753 4.54 -1.24 0.66
C PRO A 753 4.37 -2.22 1.81
N LEU A 754 3.41 -3.13 1.71
CA LEU A 754 3.15 -4.13 2.74
C LEU A 754 4.31 -5.12 2.78
N LYS A 755 4.90 -5.29 3.96
CA LYS A 755 6.01 -6.21 4.19
C LYS A 755 5.58 -7.25 5.22
N VAL A 756 5.93 -8.49 4.95
CA VAL A 756 5.64 -9.63 5.83
C VAL A 756 6.83 -10.57 5.81
N GLU A 757 7.21 -11.06 6.98
CA GLU A 757 8.23 -12.07 7.10
C GLU A 757 7.60 -13.46 6.90
N VAL A 758 8.19 -14.23 5.99
CA VAL A 758 7.79 -15.60 5.68
C VAL A 758 8.73 -16.54 6.39
N LEU A 759 8.19 -17.26 7.38
CA LEU A 759 8.90 -18.31 8.12
C LEU A 759 9.00 -19.60 7.29
N PRO A 760 9.99 -20.47 7.57
CA PRO A 760 10.11 -21.79 6.92
C PRO A 760 8.84 -22.63 7.10
N SER A 761 8.68 -23.68 6.30
CA SER A 761 7.55 -24.60 6.45
C SER A 761 7.53 -25.19 7.86
N LEU A 762 6.35 -25.23 8.49
CA LEU A 762 6.16 -25.69 9.86
C LEU A 762 5.17 -26.85 9.90
N ALA A 763 5.37 -27.77 10.84
CA ALA A 763 4.45 -28.88 11.05
C ALA A 763 3.02 -28.41 11.36
N VAL A 764 2.02 -29.17 10.90
CA VAL A 764 0.59 -28.89 11.12
C VAL A 764 -0.03 -30.06 11.85
N LEU A 765 -0.72 -29.76 12.94
CA LEU A 765 -1.34 -30.74 13.82
C LEU A 765 -2.84 -30.82 13.54
N GLN A 766 -3.33 -32.02 13.21
CA GLN A 766 -4.73 -32.31 12.95
C GLN A 766 -5.37 -33.00 14.16
N LEU A 767 -6.56 -32.54 14.53
CA LEU A 767 -7.32 -33.03 15.67
C LEU A 767 -8.58 -33.75 15.18
N VAL A 768 -8.77 -34.99 15.61
CA VAL A 768 -9.96 -35.81 15.29
C VAL A 768 -10.56 -36.35 16.58
N SER A 769 -11.78 -35.91 16.90
CA SER A 769 -12.53 -36.40 18.07
C SER A 769 -13.47 -37.55 17.69
N SER A 770 -13.71 -38.45 18.65
CA SER A 770 -14.77 -39.48 18.58
C SER A 770 -16.18 -38.92 18.75
N LEU A 771 -16.31 -37.66 19.18
CA LEU A 771 -17.59 -36.97 19.37
C LEU A 771 -18.22 -36.56 18.04
N PRO A 772 -19.56 -36.42 17.97
CA PRO A 772 -20.22 -35.91 16.79
C PRO A 772 -19.80 -34.45 16.53
N ARG A 773 -19.61 -34.13 15.25
CA ARG A 773 -19.30 -32.75 14.83
C ARG A 773 -20.54 -31.89 15.01
N ALA A 774 -20.36 -30.70 15.55
CA ALA A 774 -21.41 -29.71 15.62
C ALA A 774 -21.91 -29.37 14.19
N PRO A 775 -23.19 -29.01 14.01
CA PRO A 775 -23.73 -28.56 12.73
C PRO A 775 -22.92 -27.35 12.22
N ILE A 776 -22.33 -27.48 11.03
CA ILE A 776 -21.42 -26.49 10.46
C ILE A 776 -22.24 -25.38 9.77
N GLU A 777 -22.16 -24.13 10.25
CA GLU A 777 -22.42 -22.97 9.38
C GLU A 777 -21.23 -22.83 8.41
N GLU A 778 -21.51 -22.59 7.13
CA GLU A 778 -20.56 -22.73 6.00
C GLU A 778 -19.22 -21.95 6.11
N ASP A 779 -19.06 -21.06 7.10
CA ASP A 779 -17.88 -20.19 7.28
C ASP A 779 -16.91 -20.57 8.42
N GLN A 780 -17.20 -21.57 9.27
CA GLN A 780 -16.32 -21.94 10.40
C GLN A 780 -15.59 -23.27 10.16
N ASN A 781 -14.31 -23.18 9.78
CA ASN A 781 -13.42 -24.34 9.57
C ASN A 781 -12.89 -24.96 10.90
N GLU A 782 -13.48 -24.59 12.05
CA GLU A 782 -13.08 -25.09 13.36
C GLU A 782 -13.78 -26.41 13.68
N HIS A 783 -13.00 -27.39 14.15
CA HIS A 783 -13.51 -28.70 14.52
C HIS A 783 -14.18 -28.58 15.89
N ASN A 784 -15.43 -28.13 15.90
CA ASN A 784 -16.23 -28.06 17.12
C ASN A 784 -17.01 -29.38 17.28
N ALA A 785 -16.92 -29.98 18.47
CA ALA A 785 -17.71 -31.15 18.82
C ALA A 785 -18.86 -30.73 19.74
N GLU A 786 -20.01 -31.40 19.61
CA GLU A 786 -21.15 -31.18 20.48
C GLU A 786 -21.59 -32.51 21.09
N ILE A 787 -21.97 -32.50 22.37
CA ILE A 787 -22.53 -33.68 23.04
C ILE A 787 -23.58 -33.27 24.06
N THR A 788 -24.64 -34.08 24.17
CA THR A 788 -25.63 -33.97 25.24
C THR A 788 -25.35 -35.02 26.31
N VAL A 789 -25.21 -34.59 27.56
CA VAL A 789 -24.90 -35.45 28.72
C VAL A 789 -25.96 -35.23 29.78
N TYR A 790 -26.45 -36.30 30.42
CA TYR A 790 -27.35 -36.17 31.56
C TYR A 790 -26.56 -35.88 32.85
N SER A 791 -27.11 -35.04 33.73
CA SER A 791 -26.51 -34.71 35.03
C SER A 791 -26.23 -36.00 35.82
N GLY A 792 -24.97 -36.24 36.17
CA GLY A 792 -24.50 -37.46 36.83
C GLY A 792 -23.96 -38.57 35.94
N GLN A 793 -24.07 -38.44 34.62
CA GLN A 793 -23.63 -39.44 33.65
C GLN A 793 -22.13 -39.30 33.33
N LEU A 794 -21.46 -40.43 33.09
CA LEU A 794 -20.05 -40.49 32.72
C LEU A 794 -19.91 -41.11 31.31
N PHE A 795 -19.21 -40.44 30.41
CA PHE A 795 -18.90 -40.96 29.08
C PHE A 795 -17.39 -41.03 28.84
N GLU A 796 -16.92 -42.10 28.21
CA GLU A 796 -15.53 -42.22 27.74
C GLU A 796 -15.41 -41.86 26.26
N HIS A 797 -14.48 -40.97 25.94
CA HIS A 797 -14.20 -40.52 24.58
C HIS A 797 -12.70 -40.51 24.29
N SER A 798 -12.35 -40.46 23.01
CA SER A 798 -10.96 -40.35 22.54
C SER A 798 -10.77 -39.19 21.57
N LEU A 799 -9.60 -38.56 21.64
CA LEU A 799 -9.10 -37.51 20.76
C LEU A 799 -7.81 -37.98 20.09
N THR A 800 -7.82 -38.12 18.77
CA THR A 800 -6.63 -38.47 17.97
C THR A 800 -5.93 -37.19 17.51
N VAL A 801 -4.65 -37.09 17.83
CA VAL A 801 -3.76 -35.99 17.49
C VAL A 801 -2.74 -36.47 16.47
N LYS A 802 -2.76 -35.92 15.25
CA LYS A 802 -1.90 -36.37 14.14
C LYS A 802 -1.00 -35.25 13.64
N ASN A 803 0.30 -35.53 13.48
CA ASN A 803 1.19 -34.65 12.72
C ASN A 803 0.97 -34.88 11.23
N THR A 804 0.41 -33.91 10.51
CA THR A 804 0.15 -34.04 9.07
C THR A 804 1.36 -33.70 8.19
N SER A 805 2.47 -33.25 8.80
CA SER A 805 3.68 -32.96 8.05
C SER A 805 4.33 -34.24 7.54
N PRO A 806 4.74 -34.30 6.26
CA PRO A 806 5.43 -35.47 5.70
C PRO A 806 6.90 -35.57 6.10
N SER A 807 7.53 -34.48 6.56
CA SER A 807 8.98 -34.43 6.76
C SER A 807 9.44 -33.72 8.04
N ILE A 808 8.54 -33.02 8.75
CA ILE A 808 8.91 -32.18 9.91
C ILE A 808 8.41 -32.84 11.20
N ASN A 809 9.32 -33.03 12.15
CA ASN A 809 8.99 -33.54 13.48
C ASN A 809 8.37 -32.42 14.34
N ILE A 810 7.58 -32.82 15.33
CA ILE A 810 7.12 -31.94 16.40
C ILE A 810 7.91 -32.31 17.66
N ARG A 811 8.82 -31.42 18.08
CA ARG A 811 9.77 -31.66 19.18
C ARG A 811 9.13 -31.58 20.56
N LYS A 812 7.98 -30.91 20.68
CA LYS A 812 7.24 -30.77 21.93
C LYS A 812 5.79 -30.42 21.63
N VAL A 813 4.85 -31.20 22.12
CA VAL A 813 3.41 -30.91 22.19
C VAL A 813 3.04 -30.80 23.66
N ARG A 814 2.36 -29.74 24.06
CA ARG A 814 1.81 -29.51 25.39
C ARG A 814 0.29 -29.42 25.29
N LEU A 815 -0.41 -30.30 26.01
CA LEU A 815 -1.87 -30.23 26.14
C LEU A 815 -2.26 -29.40 27.38
N GLN A 816 -3.23 -28.52 27.21
CA GLN A 816 -3.95 -27.83 28.29
C GLN A 816 -5.44 -28.01 28.07
N VAL A 817 -6.17 -28.37 29.12
CA VAL A 817 -7.64 -28.49 29.07
C VAL A 817 -8.23 -27.27 29.78
N TRP A 818 -8.95 -26.44 29.03
CA TRP A 818 -9.72 -25.34 29.57
C TRP A 818 -11.17 -25.79 29.74
N GLN A 819 -11.71 -25.66 30.95
CA GLN A 819 -13.04 -26.12 31.30
C GLN A 819 -13.61 -25.25 32.44
N PRO A 820 -14.93 -25.19 32.61
CA PRO A 820 -15.55 -24.42 33.69
C PRO A 820 -15.08 -24.90 35.06
N LYS A 821 -14.86 -23.97 35.99
CA LYS A 821 -14.56 -24.32 37.38
C LYS A 821 -15.83 -24.84 38.05
N VAL A 822 -15.71 -26.03 38.65
CA VAL A 822 -16.80 -26.69 39.36
C VAL A 822 -16.54 -26.59 40.86
N SER A 823 -17.56 -26.20 41.63
CA SER A 823 -17.49 -26.18 43.08
C SER A 823 -17.94 -27.53 43.65
N GLY A 824 -17.05 -28.23 44.36
CA GLY A 824 -17.39 -29.44 45.12
C GLY A 824 -17.67 -30.73 44.34
N GLY A 825 -17.10 -30.96 43.15
CA GLY A 825 -17.33 -32.20 42.38
C GLY A 825 -16.19 -32.53 41.39
N PRO A 826 -16.28 -33.63 40.63
CA PRO A 826 -15.29 -33.97 39.60
C PRO A 826 -15.28 -32.91 38.48
N SER A 827 -14.11 -32.71 37.88
CA SER A 827 -13.97 -31.87 36.68
C SER A 827 -14.85 -32.40 35.55
N MET A 828 -15.38 -31.50 34.72
CA MET A 828 -16.18 -31.88 33.56
C MET A 828 -15.41 -32.79 32.59
N ILE A 829 -14.14 -32.50 32.38
CA ILE A 829 -13.19 -33.33 31.63
C ILE A 829 -12.15 -33.88 32.60
N GLU A 830 -12.01 -35.20 32.60
CA GLU A 830 -10.95 -35.92 33.28
C GLU A 830 -10.10 -36.70 32.25
N LEU A 831 -8.77 -36.53 32.29
CA LEU A 831 -7.85 -37.32 31.46
C LEU A 831 -7.58 -38.68 32.13
N VAL A 832 -7.60 -39.77 31.35
CA VAL A 832 -7.34 -41.11 31.90
C VAL A 832 -5.84 -41.26 32.23
N SER A 833 -5.52 -41.77 33.42
CA SER A 833 -4.26 -41.58 34.18
C SER A 833 -2.91 -41.96 33.54
N GLU A 834 -2.85 -42.48 32.31
CA GLU A 834 -1.59 -42.75 31.60
C GLU A 834 -1.02 -41.50 30.87
N ASP A 835 -1.82 -40.44 30.72
CA ASP A 835 -1.45 -39.21 29.98
C ASP A 835 -1.32 -37.95 30.85
N ALA A 836 -1.28 -38.09 32.18
CA ALA A 836 -1.41 -36.98 33.13
C ALA A 836 -0.30 -35.90 33.05
N ASP A 837 0.86 -36.21 32.46
CA ASP A 837 2.00 -35.29 32.28
C ASP A 837 2.13 -34.71 30.85
N ALA A 838 1.02 -34.68 30.09
CA ALA A 838 0.84 -34.49 28.64
C ALA A 838 1.81 -33.54 27.88
N THR A 839 3.09 -33.90 27.87
CA THR A 839 4.15 -33.37 27.02
C THR A 839 4.71 -34.53 26.20
N PHE A 840 4.56 -34.50 24.88
CA PHE A 840 5.02 -35.58 24.01
C PHE A 840 5.55 -35.08 22.68
N THR A 841 6.21 -35.94 21.91
CA THR A 841 6.75 -35.66 20.57
C THR A 841 5.96 -36.41 19.51
N LEU A 842 5.93 -35.90 18.27
CA LEU A 842 5.33 -36.60 17.14
C LEU A 842 6.27 -36.56 15.93
N ALA A 843 6.62 -37.74 15.41
CA ALA A 843 7.28 -37.93 14.13
C ALA A 843 6.34 -37.54 12.95
N PRO A 844 6.85 -37.46 11.72
CA PRO A 844 6.05 -37.09 10.56
C PRO A 844 4.99 -38.15 10.30
N ASN A 845 3.74 -37.73 10.07
CA ASN A 845 2.57 -38.61 9.91
C ASN A 845 2.20 -39.48 11.13
N GLU A 846 2.85 -39.32 12.27
CA GLU A 846 2.53 -40.05 13.50
C GLU A 846 1.23 -39.54 14.14
N GLU A 847 0.48 -40.44 14.76
CA GLU A 847 -0.76 -40.15 15.48
C GLU A 847 -0.71 -40.67 16.93
N LYS A 848 -1.24 -39.90 17.86
CA LYS A 848 -1.41 -40.27 19.27
C LYS A 848 -2.87 -40.12 19.66
N SER A 849 -3.44 -41.14 20.30
CA SER A 849 -4.80 -41.11 20.83
C SER A 849 -4.79 -40.77 22.32
N ILE A 850 -5.53 -39.74 22.71
CA ILE A 850 -5.71 -39.29 24.10
C ILE A 850 -7.11 -39.68 24.55
N LYS A 851 -7.22 -40.45 25.64
CA LYS A 851 -8.51 -40.86 26.20
C LYS A 851 -8.93 -39.91 27.32
N PHE A 852 -10.19 -39.49 27.30
CA PHE A 852 -10.76 -38.60 28.30
C PHE A 852 -12.19 -38.99 28.65
N ARG A 853 -12.62 -38.58 29.83
CA ARG A 853 -13.97 -38.78 30.35
C ARG A 853 -14.70 -37.46 30.43
N ILE A 854 -15.96 -37.44 30.02
CA ILE A 854 -16.87 -36.31 30.20
C ILE A 854 -17.85 -36.66 31.32
N PHE A 855 -17.88 -35.82 32.36
CA PHE A 855 -18.82 -35.93 33.46
C PHE A 855 -19.93 -34.88 33.33
N GLY A 856 -21.19 -35.34 33.39
CA GLY A 856 -22.36 -34.47 33.43
C GLY A 856 -22.46 -33.76 34.77
N ILE A 857 -21.82 -32.60 34.92
CA ILE A 857 -21.90 -31.81 36.15
C ILE A 857 -23.28 -31.18 36.32
N ASP A 858 -23.74 -30.99 37.56
CA ASP A 858 -24.98 -30.25 37.81
C ASP A 858 -24.83 -28.79 37.33
N PRO A 859 -25.75 -28.24 36.51
CA PRO A 859 -25.70 -26.85 36.06
C PRO A 859 -25.62 -25.81 37.17
N THR A 860 -26.03 -26.15 38.40
CA THR A 860 -25.95 -25.29 39.59
C THR A 860 -24.57 -25.29 40.28
N ALA A 861 -23.66 -26.19 39.88
CA ALA A 861 -22.33 -26.34 40.49
C ALA A 861 -21.23 -25.43 39.90
N THR A 862 -21.50 -24.77 38.77
CA THR A 862 -20.56 -23.84 38.13
C THR A 862 -20.61 -22.50 38.85
N ALA A 863 -19.47 -22.00 39.32
CA ALA A 863 -19.40 -20.66 39.90
C ALA A 863 -19.70 -19.61 38.81
N ASP A 864 -20.53 -18.60 39.12
CA ASP A 864 -20.75 -17.47 38.22
C ASP A 864 -19.43 -16.71 38.06
N ASP A 865 -18.88 -16.75 36.84
CA ASP A 865 -17.58 -16.20 36.51
C ASP A 865 -17.69 -14.66 36.33
N GLU A 866 -17.98 -13.93 37.42
CA GLU A 866 -18.01 -12.45 37.42
C GLU A 866 -16.59 -11.81 37.31
N GLY A 867 -15.58 -12.57 36.89
CA GLY A 867 -14.17 -12.22 37.08
C GLY A 867 -13.26 -12.16 35.86
N SER A 868 -13.74 -12.28 34.61
CA SER A 868 -12.87 -12.18 33.41
C SER A 868 -13.31 -11.08 32.44
N THR A 869 -13.19 -9.83 32.87
CA THR A 869 -13.10 -8.68 31.96
C THR A 869 -11.72 -8.63 31.33
N ASP A 870 -11.45 -9.54 30.40
CA ASP A 870 -10.55 -9.32 29.25
C ASP A 870 -10.55 -10.58 28.36
N GLU A 871 -11.57 -10.69 27.52
CA GLU A 871 -11.48 -11.12 26.11
C GLU A 871 -12.90 -11.16 25.53
N LYS A 872 -13.19 -10.25 24.59
CA LYS A 872 -14.44 -10.27 23.82
C LYS A 872 -14.48 -11.52 22.95
N ILE A 873 -15.07 -12.59 23.46
CA ILE A 873 -15.64 -13.64 22.62
C ILE A 873 -16.97 -13.12 22.11
N VAL A 874 -17.11 -13.13 20.80
CA VAL A 874 -18.28 -12.68 20.06
C VAL A 874 -19.47 -13.55 20.45
N GLU A 875 -20.43 -12.96 21.16
CA GLU A 875 -21.79 -13.49 21.25
C GLU A 875 -22.43 -13.44 19.86
N THR A 876 -22.39 -14.57 19.18
CA THR A 876 -23.32 -14.89 18.09
C THR A 876 -23.81 -16.30 18.32
N ALA A 877 -24.91 -16.41 19.06
CA ALA A 877 -25.84 -17.52 18.95
C ALA A 877 -27.25 -16.91 18.84
N LEU A 878 -27.92 -17.27 17.75
CA LEU A 878 -29.23 -16.77 17.34
C LEU A 878 -30.36 -17.16 18.33
N PRO A 879 -31.49 -16.41 18.31
CA PRO A 879 -32.65 -16.66 19.15
C PRO A 879 -33.53 -17.78 18.57
N LEU A 880 -33.95 -18.72 19.41
CA LEU A 880 -35.03 -19.66 19.10
C LEU A 880 -36.39 -19.06 19.54
N ALA A 881 -37.10 -18.54 18.54
CA ALA A 881 -38.55 -18.39 18.39
C ALA A 881 -39.48 -18.04 19.59
N SER A 882 -40.10 -16.86 19.46
CA SER A 882 -41.42 -16.42 20.00
C SER A 882 -41.50 -16.20 21.51
N THR A 883 -42.00 -15.11 22.08
CA THR A 883 -43.12 -14.22 21.72
C THR A 883 -42.90 -12.82 22.29
N LEU A 884 -43.53 -11.82 21.66
CA LEU A 884 -43.68 -10.45 22.15
C LEU A 884 -44.11 -10.40 23.63
N ALA A 885 -43.33 -9.71 24.48
CA ALA A 885 -43.83 -9.14 25.72
C ALA A 885 -43.03 -7.88 26.07
N GLU A 886 -43.77 -6.86 26.47
CA GLU A 886 -43.37 -5.48 26.67
C GLU A 886 -42.45 -5.29 27.88
N THR A 887 -41.60 -4.27 27.78
CA THR A 887 -40.76 -3.77 28.86
C THR A 887 -41.59 -3.19 30.00
N ALA A 888 -41.44 -3.73 31.21
CA ALA A 888 -41.78 -3.05 32.45
C ALA A 888 -40.69 -3.33 33.50
N ASN A 889 -40.21 -2.26 34.14
CA ASN A 889 -39.36 -2.32 35.33
C ASN A 889 -40.16 -2.91 36.51
N ASP A 890 -39.56 -3.83 37.27
CA ASP A 890 -39.38 -3.64 38.72
C ASP A 890 -38.58 -4.78 39.38
N SER A 891 -38.00 -4.41 40.51
CA SER A 891 -37.22 -5.18 41.47
C SER A 891 -37.88 -6.49 41.98
N GLU A 892 -37.04 -7.47 42.32
CA GLU A 892 -37.32 -8.68 43.12
C GLU A 892 -38.32 -9.72 42.55
N ALA A 893 -37.82 -10.74 41.84
CA ALA A 893 -38.36 -12.11 41.88
C ALA A 893 -37.40 -13.11 41.20
N HIS A 894 -37.34 -14.32 41.78
CA HIS A 894 -36.54 -15.47 41.34
C HIS A 894 -36.75 -15.84 39.87
N ASP A 895 -35.65 -16.25 39.23
CA ASP A 895 -35.60 -16.78 37.85
C ASP A 895 -36.61 -17.91 37.63
N LEU A 896 -37.67 -17.60 36.89
CA LEU A 896 -38.58 -18.56 36.27
C LEU A 896 -38.26 -18.63 34.77
N ILE A 897 -37.15 -19.27 34.42
CA ILE A 897 -36.97 -19.87 33.08
C ILE A 897 -37.09 -21.39 33.26
N PRO A 898 -37.93 -22.10 32.47
CA PRO A 898 -38.00 -23.56 32.53
C PRO A 898 -36.62 -24.15 32.16
N TYR A 899 -36.03 -24.92 33.07
CA TYR A 899 -34.74 -25.60 32.91
C TYR A 899 -34.75 -26.59 31.73
N THR A 900 -34.47 -26.13 30.51
CA THR A 900 -34.22 -26.96 29.33
C THR A 900 -32.72 -26.96 29.00
N GLY A 901 -31.90 -27.47 29.92
CA GLY A 901 -30.47 -27.72 29.74
C GLY A 901 -29.57 -26.48 29.70
N ARG A 902 -28.35 -26.59 30.28
CA ARG A 902 -27.32 -25.53 30.24
C ARG A 902 -26.21 -25.95 29.27
N LEU A 903 -25.84 -25.07 28.35
CA LEU A 903 -24.71 -25.29 27.44
C LEU A 903 -23.41 -24.84 28.13
N LEU A 904 -22.47 -25.76 28.28
CA LEU A 904 -21.15 -25.48 28.83
C LEU A 904 -20.09 -25.72 27.77
N THR A 905 -19.03 -24.91 27.76
CA THR A 905 -17.95 -25.04 26.78
C THR A 905 -16.64 -25.42 27.45
N CYS A 906 -15.92 -26.35 26.82
CA CYS A 906 -14.57 -26.73 27.21
C CYS A 906 -13.69 -26.81 25.96
N GLN A 907 -12.38 -26.68 26.13
CA GLN A 907 -11.42 -26.59 25.03
C GLN A 907 -10.17 -27.40 25.34
N PHE A 908 -9.75 -28.25 24.40
CA PHE A 908 -8.42 -28.85 24.39
C PHE A 908 -7.49 -27.91 23.61
N LEU A 909 -6.49 -27.34 24.27
CA LEU A 909 -5.48 -26.47 23.68
C LEU A 909 -4.14 -27.22 23.57
N PHE A 910 -3.67 -27.42 22.36
CA PHE A 910 -2.37 -28.00 22.05
C PHE A 910 -1.41 -26.91 21.64
N GLN A 911 -0.39 -26.63 22.45
CA GLN A 911 0.74 -25.79 22.07
C GLN A 911 1.88 -26.69 21.62
N TYR A 912 2.35 -26.54 20.38
CA TYR A 912 3.34 -27.43 19.82
C TYR A 912 4.44 -26.69 19.08
N VAL A 913 5.66 -27.19 19.21
CA VAL A 913 6.85 -26.56 18.62
C VAL A 913 7.39 -27.46 17.52
N ALA A 914 7.53 -26.90 16.32
CA ALA A 914 8.13 -27.61 15.19
C ALA A 914 9.64 -27.80 15.43
N ASP A 915 10.19 -28.90 14.92
CA ASP A 915 11.62 -29.18 14.92
C ASP A 915 12.33 -28.42 13.78
N VAL A 916 12.24 -27.10 13.83
CA VAL A 916 12.81 -26.16 12.86
C VAL A 916 13.41 -24.99 13.64
N ASP A 917 14.72 -24.80 13.50
CA ASP A 917 15.43 -23.70 14.13
C ASP A 917 15.47 -22.46 13.21
N GLY A 918 15.24 -21.29 13.80
CA GLY A 918 15.36 -20.01 13.11
C GLY A 918 16.82 -19.56 12.92
N PRO A 919 17.06 -18.56 12.05
CA PRO A 919 18.40 -18.07 11.74
C PRO A 919 19.16 -17.51 12.96
N GLU A 920 18.45 -17.04 13.99
CA GLU A 920 19.02 -16.53 15.24
C GLU A 920 18.89 -17.51 16.42
N GLY A 921 18.60 -18.79 16.16
CA GLY A 921 18.36 -19.79 17.22
C GLY A 921 16.97 -19.69 17.86
N GLU A 922 16.04 -19.06 17.16
CA GLU A 922 14.61 -18.99 17.52
C GLU A 922 13.91 -20.33 17.33
N SER A 923 12.75 -20.47 17.94
CA SER A 923 11.87 -21.61 17.70
C SER A 923 10.43 -21.22 17.46
N TYR A 924 9.73 -22.02 16.65
CA TYR A 924 8.41 -21.68 16.15
C TYR A 924 7.33 -22.55 16.81
N GLU A 925 6.50 -21.91 17.61
CA GLU A 925 5.36 -22.53 18.28
C GLU A 925 4.07 -22.28 17.49
N ARG A 926 3.20 -23.28 17.43
CA ARG A 926 1.83 -23.17 16.91
C ARG A 926 0.85 -23.63 17.98
N SER A 927 -0.39 -23.22 17.83
CA SER A 927 -1.49 -23.71 18.66
C SER A 927 -2.54 -24.42 17.81
N ALA A 928 -3.12 -25.49 18.33
CA ALA A 928 -4.31 -26.12 17.78
C ALA A 928 -5.33 -26.27 18.90
N ARG A 929 -6.61 -26.03 18.60
CA ARG A 929 -7.69 -26.11 19.58
C ARG A 929 -8.81 -27.02 19.09
N LEU A 930 -9.41 -27.75 20.01
CA LEU A 930 -10.68 -28.46 19.83
C LEU A 930 -11.64 -27.95 20.90
N SER A 931 -12.68 -27.23 20.47
CA SER A 931 -13.75 -26.79 21.37
C SER A 931 -14.85 -27.86 21.41
N ILE A 932 -15.33 -28.14 22.62
CA ILE A 932 -16.43 -29.06 22.87
C ILE A 932 -17.55 -28.30 23.58
N ALA A 933 -18.73 -28.34 22.99
CA ALA A 933 -19.94 -27.85 23.60
C ALA A 933 -20.68 -29.03 24.26
N VAL A 934 -20.86 -28.95 25.58
CA VAL A 934 -21.52 -29.98 26.40
C VAL A 934 -22.87 -29.42 26.85
N CYS A 935 -23.95 -29.96 26.29
CA CYS A 935 -25.31 -29.66 26.73
C CYS A 935 -25.67 -30.58 27.89
N VAL A 936 -25.80 -30.02 29.10
CA VAL A 936 -26.17 -30.82 30.28
C VAL A 936 -27.67 -30.79 30.49
N VAL A 937 -28.30 -31.97 30.49
CA VAL A 937 -29.73 -32.15 30.79
C VAL A 937 -29.90 -32.69 32.22
N PRO A 938 -30.69 -32.04 33.10
CA PRO A 938 -30.98 -32.58 34.42
C PRO A 938 -31.68 -33.95 34.33
N ALA A 939 -31.11 -34.99 34.94
CA ALA A 939 -31.77 -36.30 35.09
C ALA A 939 -32.30 -36.48 36.52
N VAL A 940 -31.43 -36.82 37.45
CA VAL A 940 -31.72 -36.88 38.87
C VAL A 940 -30.82 -35.89 39.59
N THR A 941 -31.43 -34.91 40.23
CA THR A 941 -30.74 -33.80 40.90
C THR A 941 -31.07 -33.80 42.38
N VAL A 942 -30.23 -33.17 43.18
CA VAL A 942 -30.53 -32.98 44.60
C VAL A 942 -31.12 -31.57 44.78
N SER A 943 -32.30 -31.47 45.36
CA SER A 943 -32.97 -30.18 45.61
C SER A 943 -32.56 -29.54 46.94
N ALA A 944 -32.25 -30.34 47.95
CA ALA A 944 -31.83 -29.86 49.27
C ALA A 944 -31.07 -30.95 50.04
N TRP A 945 -30.28 -30.56 51.04
CA TRP A 945 -29.71 -31.49 52.00
C TRP A 945 -29.65 -30.89 53.41
N HIS A 946 -29.73 -31.74 54.42
CA HIS A 946 -29.71 -31.37 55.83
C HIS A 946 -28.83 -32.35 56.61
N VAL A 947 -28.22 -31.87 57.69
CA VAL A 947 -27.52 -32.71 58.66
C VAL A 947 -28.39 -32.77 59.92
N LEU A 948 -28.79 -33.97 60.32
CA LEU A 948 -29.58 -34.22 61.54
C LEU A 948 -28.75 -34.98 62.58
N PRO A 949 -29.08 -34.89 63.89
CA PRO A 949 -28.47 -35.70 64.93
C PRO A 949 -28.63 -37.20 64.64
N GLY A 950 -27.56 -37.99 64.81
CA GLY A 950 -27.58 -39.44 64.62
C GLY A 950 -27.83 -40.22 65.92
N ASP A 951 -27.67 -41.54 65.86
CA ASP A 951 -27.94 -42.48 66.97
C ASP A 951 -26.96 -42.35 68.17
N GLY A 952 -25.97 -41.46 68.09
CA GLY A 952 -24.98 -41.19 69.12
C GLY A 952 -24.16 -39.93 68.87
N PRO A 953 -23.30 -39.50 69.82
CA PRO A 953 -22.65 -38.19 69.81
C PRO A 953 -21.75 -37.96 68.58
N PHE A 954 -21.20 -39.03 68.01
CA PHE A 954 -20.26 -39.02 66.88
C PHE A 954 -20.89 -39.46 65.55
N THR A 955 -22.22 -39.51 65.47
CA THR A 955 -22.94 -39.89 64.24
C THR A 955 -23.96 -38.82 63.86
N ARG A 956 -24.20 -38.65 62.57
CA ARG A 956 -25.17 -37.70 61.99
C ARG A 956 -25.92 -38.35 60.84
N TYR A 957 -27.21 -38.04 60.67
CA TYR A 957 -27.93 -38.40 59.45
C TYR A 957 -27.75 -37.28 58.42
N ILE A 958 -27.14 -37.61 57.28
CA ILE A 958 -27.10 -36.76 56.09
C ILE A 958 -28.38 -37.08 55.30
N VAL A 959 -29.30 -36.13 55.27
CA VAL A 959 -30.60 -36.29 54.61
C VAL A 959 -30.59 -35.50 53.31
N VAL A 960 -30.79 -36.20 52.20
CA VAL A 960 -30.68 -35.66 50.84
C VAL A 960 -32.04 -35.74 50.16
N ASP A 961 -32.57 -34.60 49.71
CA ASP A 961 -33.82 -34.53 48.95
C ASP A 961 -33.49 -34.67 47.46
N VAL A 962 -33.76 -35.84 46.89
CA VAL A 962 -33.45 -36.23 45.51
C VAL A 962 -34.69 -36.07 44.64
N THR A 963 -34.60 -35.28 43.57
CA THR A 963 -35.69 -35.01 42.63
C THR A 963 -35.43 -35.68 41.29
N ASN A 964 -36.42 -36.43 40.79
CA ASN A 964 -36.40 -36.96 39.43
C ASN A 964 -36.89 -35.89 38.45
N SER A 965 -35.98 -35.30 37.67
CA SER A 965 -36.29 -34.26 36.71
C SER A 965 -36.72 -34.81 35.34
N THR A 966 -36.75 -36.13 35.14
CA THR A 966 -37.13 -36.76 33.87
C THR A 966 -38.63 -37.04 33.78
N GLU A 967 -39.09 -37.47 32.59
CA GLU A 967 -40.48 -37.89 32.33
C GLU A 967 -40.71 -39.39 32.61
N HIS A 968 -39.68 -40.11 33.08
CA HIS A 968 -39.73 -41.56 33.32
C HIS A 968 -39.39 -41.88 34.77
N ASP A 969 -39.80 -43.06 35.24
CA ASP A 969 -39.45 -43.54 36.58
C ASP A 969 -37.94 -43.71 36.72
N ALA A 970 -37.37 -43.21 37.83
CA ALA A 970 -35.97 -43.39 38.18
C ALA A 970 -35.83 -44.37 39.36
N GLU A 971 -34.94 -45.35 39.24
CA GLU A 971 -34.55 -46.26 40.32
C GLU A 971 -33.29 -45.71 41.01
N LEU A 972 -33.41 -45.36 42.29
CA LEU A 972 -32.30 -44.94 43.16
C LEU A 972 -31.74 -46.12 43.93
N VAL A 973 -30.41 -46.27 43.93
CA VAL A 973 -29.66 -47.25 44.72
C VAL A 973 -28.76 -46.52 45.71
N TYR A 974 -28.93 -46.77 47.01
CA TYR A 974 -28.16 -46.13 48.08
C TYR A 974 -27.96 -47.08 49.28
N SER A 975 -26.94 -46.85 50.13
CA SER A 975 -26.67 -47.58 51.39
C SER A 975 -26.81 -49.12 51.30
N SER A 976 -25.72 -49.84 51.03
CA SER A 976 -25.69 -51.32 51.06
C SER A 976 -26.80 -51.99 50.20
N ASN A 977 -27.06 -51.47 48.99
CA ASN A 977 -28.07 -51.93 48.03
C ASN A 977 -29.57 -51.70 48.37
N ARG A 978 -29.92 -50.68 49.16
CA ARG A 978 -31.33 -50.26 49.23
C ARG A 978 -31.75 -49.63 47.90
N ARG A 979 -32.92 -50.02 47.42
CA ARG A 979 -33.50 -49.56 46.15
C ARG A 979 -34.79 -48.81 46.40
N MET A 980 -34.99 -47.69 45.71
CA MET A 980 -36.19 -46.88 45.81
C MET A 980 -36.57 -46.33 44.44
N ASN A 981 -37.86 -46.38 44.09
CA ASN A 981 -38.36 -45.79 42.84
C ASN A 981 -38.88 -44.38 43.10
N VAL A 982 -38.56 -43.46 42.20
CA VAL A 982 -39.00 -42.06 42.24
C VAL A 982 -39.73 -41.72 40.94
N LEU A 983 -41.00 -41.33 41.05
CA LEU A 983 -41.85 -41.00 39.90
C LEU A 983 -41.37 -39.70 39.22
N PRO A 984 -41.79 -39.44 37.96
CA PRO A 984 -41.47 -38.22 37.25
C PRO A 984 -41.83 -36.97 38.04
N LYS A 985 -40.91 -36.02 38.14
CA LYS A 985 -41.08 -34.72 38.83
C LYS A 985 -41.36 -34.82 40.34
N GLU A 986 -41.18 -35.99 40.95
CA GLU A 986 -41.29 -36.13 42.41
C GLU A 986 -39.94 -35.95 43.11
N THR A 987 -40.01 -35.53 44.38
CA THR A 987 -38.87 -35.41 45.29
C THR A 987 -38.97 -36.47 46.38
N CYS A 988 -37.87 -37.18 46.60
CA CYS A 988 -37.72 -38.23 47.60
C CYS A 988 -36.66 -37.83 48.64
N ARG A 989 -36.94 -38.07 49.93
CA ARG A 989 -35.99 -37.80 51.02
C ARG A 989 -35.21 -39.06 51.39
N VAL A 990 -33.89 -39.02 51.22
CA VAL A 990 -32.97 -40.15 51.45
C VAL A 990 -32.11 -39.88 52.69
N PRO A 991 -32.37 -40.54 53.84
CA PRO A 991 -31.53 -40.41 55.03
C PRO A 991 -30.35 -41.40 55.01
N LEU A 992 -29.14 -40.89 55.24
CA LEU A 992 -27.90 -41.65 55.24
C LEU A 992 -27.15 -41.44 56.56
N LEU A 993 -26.97 -42.50 57.34
CA LEU A 993 -26.20 -42.44 58.59
C LEU A 993 -24.70 -42.33 58.28
N SER A 994 -24.08 -41.23 58.70
CA SER A 994 -22.65 -40.95 58.53
C SER A 994 -21.97 -40.73 59.89
N PRO A 995 -20.77 -41.28 60.11
CA PRO A 995 -19.93 -40.86 61.23
C PRO A 995 -19.48 -39.40 61.04
N CYS A 996 -19.25 -38.69 62.15
CA CYS A 996 -18.54 -37.42 62.15
C CYS A 996 -17.10 -37.60 61.61
N CYS A 997 -16.58 -36.61 60.90
CA CYS A 997 -15.26 -36.64 60.30
C CYS A 997 -14.16 -36.62 61.38
N SER A 998 -13.32 -37.66 61.41
CA SER A 998 -12.15 -37.77 62.29
C SER A 998 -10.97 -36.92 61.87
N ASP A 999 -10.92 -36.56 60.59
CA ASP A 999 -9.77 -35.91 59.97
C ASP A 999 -9.79 -34.38 60.19
N VAL A 1000 -10.86 -33.86 60.81
CA VAL A 1000 -11.02 -32.46 61.16
C VAL A 1000 -11.20 -32.32 62.67
N ALA A 1001 -10.21 -31.73 63.33
CA ALA A 1001 -10.29 -31.44 64.76
C ALA A 1001 -11.40 -30.42 65.04
N GLY A 1002 -12.09 -30.56 66.19
CA GLY A 1002 -13.22 -29.70 66.57
C GLY A 1002 -12.95 -28.19 66.58
N ARG A 1003 -11.68 -27.77 66.71
CA ARG A 1003 -11.26 -26.35 66.68
C ARG A 1003 -10.62 -25.88 65.36
N ALA A 1004 -10.50 -26.76 64.36
CA ALA A 1004 -9.74 -26.48 63.13
C ALA A 1004 -10.30 -25.29 62.34
N PHE A 1005 -11.63 -25.20 62.20
CA PHE A 1005 -12.27 -24.07 61.51
C PHE A 1005 -12.08 -22.74 62.25
N HIS A 1006 -12.07 -22.77 63.59
CA HIS A 1006 -11.87 -21.56 64.38
C HIS A 1006 -10.42 -21.06 64.27
N ALA A 1007 -9.45 -21.97 64.37
CA ALA A 1007 -8.03 -21.66 64.19
C ALA A 1007 -7.73 -21.07 62.80
N ALA A 1008 -8.41 -21.57 61.76
CA ALA A 1008 -8.28 -21.03 60.41
C ALA A 1008 -8.86 -19.59 60.30
N THR A 1009 -10.07 -19.35 60.82
CA THR A 1009 -10.72 -18.02 60.75
C THR A 1009 -10.00 -16.89 61.51
N GLN A 1010 -9.16 -17.21 62.50
CA GLN A 1010 -8.40 -16.18 63.25
C GLN A 1010 -7.15 -15.66 62.51
N LYS A 1011 -6.68 -16.35 61.46
CA LYS A 1011 -5.44 -16.00 60.73
C LYS A 1011 -5.67 -15.36 59.36
N ASP A 1012 -6.92 -15.24 58.90
CA ASP A 1012 -7.25 -14.68 57.60
C ASP A 1012 -6.97 -13.17 57.55
N SER A 1013 -5.72 -12.84 57.21
CA SER A 1013 -5.37 -11.57 56.60
C SER A 1013 -5.27 -11.77 55.08
N HIS A 1014 -5.68 -10.73 54.36
CA HIS A 1014 -5.78 -10.48 52.90
C HIS A 1014 -4.67 -11.05 51.96
N MET A 1015 -3.69 -11.80 52.47
CA MET A 1015 -2.56 -12.37 51.74
C MET A 1015 -2.78 -13.81 51.22
N MET A 1016 -3.67 -14.62 51.79
CA MET A 1016 -3.89 -16.01 51.31
C MET A 1016 -4.77 -16.11 50.06
N GLN A 1017 -5.72 -15.19 49.87
CA GLN A 1017 -6.64 -15.22 48.71
C GLN A 1017 -5.93 -15.06 47.36
N LYS A 1018 -4.70 -14.52 47.34
CA LYS A 1018 -3.89 -14.34 46.11
C LYS A 1018 -2.92 -15.48 45.82
N LEU A 1019 -2.61 -16.33 46.78
CA LEU A 1019 -1.66 -17.43 46.61
C LEU A 1019 -2.33 -18.73 46.13
N GLU A 1020 -3.60 -18.95 46.45
CA GLU A 1020 -4.34 -20.18 46.10
C GLU A 1020 -4.74 -20.27 44.61
N VAL A 1021 -4.71 -19.15 43.88
CA VAL A 1021 -5.02 -19.11 42.43
C VAL A 1021 -3.84 -19.58 41.56
N ARG A 1022 -2.65 -19.83 42.15
CA ARG A 1022 -1.43 -20.18 41.40
C ARG A 1022 -0.90 -21.57 41.76
N TYR A 1023 -1.36 -22.58 41.02
CA TYR A 1023 -0.84 -23.96 40.88
C TYR A 1023 -0.59 -24.80 42.16
N PRO A 1024 -1.17 -26.01 42.27
CA PRO A 1024 -0.67 -27.01 43.19
C PRO A 1024 0.44 -27.81 42.49
N MET A 1025 1.70 -27.46 42.71
CA MET A 1025 2.84 -28.38 42.89
C MET A 1025 4.19 -27.66 42.75
N CYS A 1026 5.17 -28.19 43.50
CA CYS A 1026 6.60 -27.89 43.54
C CYS A 1026 7.01 -26.75 44.50
N ILE A 1027 7.21 -27.10 45.78
CA ILE A 1027 8.47 -26.96 46.53
C ILE A 1027 8.32 -27.88 47.76
N GLU A 1028 9.13 -28.93 47.82
CA GLU A 1028 9.36 -29.73 49.03
C GLU A 1028 10.26 -28.91 49.96
N ASP A 1029 9.66 -28.20 50.92
CA ASP A 1029 10.37 -27.65 52.08
C ASP A 1029 9.81 -28.31 53.34
N ASP A 1030 10.55 -29.30 53.83
CA ASP A 1030 10.13 -30.34 54.77
C ASP A 1030 10.03 -29.91 56.25
N ASN A 1031 9.92 -28.62 56.59
CA ASN A 1031 10.00 -28.18 57.99
C ASN A 1031 9.14 -26.96 58.38
N LEU A 1032 7.86 -26.94 58.01
CA LEU A 1032 6.89 -26.02 58.63
C LEU A 1032 5.56 -26.77 58.83
N GLU A 1033 5.13 -26.95 60.09
CA GLU A 1033 3.79 -27.44 60.42
C GLU A 1033 2.73 -26.47 59.85
N GLN A 1034 2.32 -26.68 58.59
CA GLN A 1034 1.31 -25.88 57.92
C GLN A 1034 -0.07 -26.24 58.46
N GLN A 1035 -0.64 -25.37 59.29
CA GLN A 1035 -2.05 -25.42 59.66
C GLN A 1035 -2.95 -25.19 58.41
N PRO A 1036 -4.02 -25.97 58.22
CA PRO A 1036 -4.84 -25.95 56.99
C PRO A 1036 -5.70 -24.68 56.84
N SER A 1037 -5.85 -24.17 55.61
CA SER A 1037 -6.79 -23.08 55.25
C SER A 1037 -8.25 -23.51 55.36
N VAL A 1038 -9.19 -22.55 55.43
CA VAL A 1038 -10.65 -22.82 55.46
C VAL A 1038 -11.07 -23.65 54.24
N GLU A 1039 -10.54 -23.32 53.06
CA GLU A 1039 -10.74 -24.07 51.80
C GLU A 1039 -10.24 -25.51 51.89
N LYS A 1040 -9.07 -25.76 52.49
CA LYS A 1040 -8.53 -27.11 52.67
C LYS A 1040 -9.38 -27.95 53.64
N LEU A 1041 -9.88 -27.33 54.72
CA LEU A 1041 -10.79 -27.98 55.67
C LEU A 1041 -12.15 -28.29 55.03
N ARG A 1042 -12.69 -27.35 54.25
CA ARG A 1042 -13.90 -27.55 53.46
C ARG A 1042 -13.73 -28.71 52.49
N ALA A 1043 -12.67 -28.74 51.68
CA ALA A 1043 -12.40 -29.83 50.74
C ALA A 1043 -12.27 -31.21 51.43
N THR A 1044 -11.71 -31.23 52.65
CA THR A 1044 -11.62 -32.46 53.46
C THR A 1044 -12.99 -32.97 53.88
N LEU A 1045 -13.90 -32.06 54.28
CA LEU A 1045 -15.29 -32.42 54.62
C LEU A 1045 -16.12 -32.78 53.39
N GLU A 1046 -15.95 -32.08 52.26
CA GLU A 1046 -16.57 -32.44 50.98
C GLU A 1046 -16.19 -33.86 50.58
N LEU A 1047 -14.91 -34.21 50.69
CA LEU A 1047 -14.41 -35.55 50.40
C LEU A 1047 -14.98 -36.60 51.37
N HIS A 1048 -15.07 -36.27 52.67
CA HIS A 1048 -15.70 -37.14 53.68
C HIS A 1048 -17.17 -37.42 53.32
N VAL A 1049 -17.92 -36.39 52.96
CA VAL A 1049 -19.33 -36.52 52.57
C VAL A 1049 -19.48 -37.29 51.27
N ALA A 1050 -18.67 -36.98 50.25
CA ALA A 1050 -18.68 -37.69 48.97
C ALA A 1050 -18.40 -39.20 49.12
N LYS A 1051 -17.49 -39.60 50.04
CA LYS A 1051 -17.22 -41.02 50.35
C LYS A 1051 -18.44 -41.76 50.92
N HIS A 1052 -19.32 -41.05 51.63
CA HIS A 1052 -20.51 -41.63 52.27
C HIS A 1052 -21.80 -41.46 51.44
N LEU A 1053 -21.78 -40.63 50.40
CA LEU A 1053 -22.89 -40.38 49.47
C LEU A 1053 -22.68 -41.10 48.12
N ASP A 1054 -22.82 -42.43 48.07
CA ASP A 1054 -22.90 -43.20 46.81
C ASP A 1054 -24.38 -43.46 46.48
N ILE A 1055 -25.05 -42.47 45.88
CA ILE A 1055 -26.41 -42.60 45.38
C ILE A 1055 -26.34 -42.73 43.85
N ARG A 1056 -26.77 -43.88 43.33
CA ARG A 1056 -26.83 -44.15 41.89
C ARG A 1056 -28.26 -44.09 41.42
N TRP A 1057 -28.48 -43.53 40.24
CA TRP A 1057 -29.77 -43.54 39.59
C TRP A 1057 -29.70 -44.33 38.29
N ALA A 1058 -30.77 -45.06 37.99
CA ALA A 1058 -30.98 -45.73 36.71
C ALA A 1058 -32.38 -45.39 36.18
N ILE A 1059 -32.46 -45.08 34.88
CA ILE A 1059 -33.73 -44.84 34.17
C ILE A 1059 -33.84 -45.92 33.09
N PRO A 1060 -34.47 -47.07 33.40
CA PRO A 1060 -34.48 -48.22 32.50
C PRO A 1060 -35.13 -47.93 31.14
N ALA A 1061 -36.14 -47.05 31.10
CA ALA A 1061 -36.84 -46.67 29.87
C ALA A 1061 -35.93 -45.98 28.83
N MET A 1062 -34.87 -45.31 29.29
CA MET A 1062 -33.91 -44.60 28.44
C MET A 1062 -32.55 -45.30 28.35
N ASN A 1063 -32.37 -46.43 29.06
CA ASN A 1063 -31.07 -47.10 29.25
C ASN A 1063 -29.97 -46.14 29.75
N LEU A 1064 -30.33 -45.29 30.71
CA LEU A 1064 -29.42 -44.31 31.32
C LEU A 1064 -29.10 -44.73 32.76
N GLU A 1065 -27.85 -44.56 33.15
CA GLU A 1065 -27.37 -44.71 34.52
C GLU A 1065 -26.42 -43.56 34.86
N GLY A 1066 -26.37 -43.18 36.14
CA GLY A 1066 -25.50 -42.14 36.61
C GLY A 1066 -25.39 -42.07 38.13
N LEU A 1067 -24.47 -41.23 38.58
CA LEU A 1067 -24.33 -40.88 39.99
C LEU A 1067 -25.12 -39.61 40.27
N VAL A 1068 -25.77 -39.51 41.42
CA VAL A 1068 -26.42 -38.26 41.83
C VAL A 1068 -25.32 -37.23 42.13
N PRO A 1069 -25.25 -36.10 41.40
CA PRO A 1069 -24.22 -35.09 41.65
C PRO A 1069 -24.59 -34.29 42.90
N VAL A 1070 -23.80 -34.39 43.97
CA VAL A 1070 -24.05 -33.68 45.24
C VAL A 1070 -23.22 -32.39 45.35
N GLY A 1071 -22.33 -32.12 44.39
CA GLY A 1071 -21.23 -31.17 44.57
C GLY A 1071 -21.62 -29.71 44.84
N ALA A 1072 -22.62 -29.18 44.13
CA ALA A 1072 -23.09 -27.79 44.33
C ALA A 1072 -23.63 -27.55 45.75
N LEU A 1073 -24.22 -28.57 46.36
CA LEU A 1073 -24.87 -28.47 47.67
C LEU A 1073 -23.89 -28.54 48.83
N LEU A 1074 -22.74 -29.17 48.62
CA LEU A 1074 -21.65 -29.17 49.61
C LEU A 1074 -20.97 -27.80 49.72
N SER A 1075 -21.44 -26.78 48.99
CA SER A 1075 -20.97 -25.41 49.11
C SER A 1075 -21.25 -24.74 50.45
N SER A 1076 -22.23 -25.24 51.21
CA SER A 1076 -22.58 -24.70 52.52
C SER A 1076 -21.57 -25.13 53.58
N VAL A 1077 -20.61 -24.26 53.87
CA VAL A 1077 -19.63 -24.45 54.95
C VAL A 1077 -20.33 -24.61 56.31
N SER A 1078 -21.50 -23.99 56.52
CA SER A 1078 -22.25 -24.11 57.76
C SER A 1078 -22.86 -25.50 57.98
N LEU A 1079 -23.33 -26.16 56.92
CA LEU A 1079 -23.84 -27.55 56.98
C LEU A 1079 -22.69 -28.56 57.10
N LEU A 1080 -21.60 -28.37 56.35
CA LEU A 1080 -20.41 -29.21 56.45
C LEU A 1080 -19.81 -29.18 57.86
N LYS A 1081 -19.74 -28.01 58.51
CA LYS A 1081 -19.26 -27.86 59.89
C LYS A 1081 -20.00 -28.76 60.90
N GLN A 1082 -21.27 -29.11 60.65
CA GLN A 1082 -22.04 -29.97 61.56
C GLN A 1082 -21.59 -31.44 61.55
N LEU A 1083 -20.78 -31.83 60.57
CA LEU A 1083 -20.19 -33.16 60.45
C LEU A 1083 -18.81 -33.27 61.11
N VAL A 1084 -18.28 -32.17 61.66
CA VAL A 1084 -17.02 -32.16 62.43
C VAL A 1084 -17.23 -32.86 63.79
N LEU A 1085 -16.21 -33.55 64.29
CA LEU A 1085 -16.23 -34.10 65.64
C LEU A 1085 -16.36 -32.97 66.69
N PRO A 1086 -17.36 -33.02 67.59
CA PRO A 1086 -17.48 -32.04 68.67
C PRO A 1086 -16.30 -32.18 69.64
N ALA A 1087 -15.79 -31.03 70.12
CA ALA A 1087 -14.66 -30.97 71.05
C ALA A 1087 -14.99 -31.61 72.42
N ILE A 1088 -16.22 -31.35 72.91
CA ILE A 1088 -16.75 -31.89 74.16
C ILE A 1088 -18.16 -32.40 73.91
N SER A 1089 -18.48 -33.61 74.38
CA SER A 1089 -19.82 -34.20 74.33
C SER A 1089 -20.28 -34.61 75.72
N LEU A 1090 -21.55 -34.39 76.03
CA LEU A 1090 -22.16 -34.74 77.31
C LEU A 1090 -23.22 -35.82 77.12
N ASP A 1091 -22.98 -36.99 77.71
CA ASP A 1091 -23.94 -38.10 77.73
C ASP A 1091 -24.64 -38.14 79.10
N ILE A 1092 -25.95 -38.27 79.13
CA ILE A 1092 -26.75 -38.12 80.35
C ILE A 1092 -27.55 -39.40 80.59
N SER A 1093 -27.52 -39.89 81.83
CA SER A 1093 -28.40 -40.97 82.29
C SER A 1093 -29.17 -40.55 83.54
N VAL A 1094 -30.45 -40.91 83.58
CA VAL A 1094 -31.35 -40.61 84.69
C VAL A 1094 -31.74 -41.91 85.36
N ASN A 1095 -31.54 -42.02 86.67
CA ASN A 1095 -31.83 -43.23 87.47
C ASN A 1095 -31.22 -44.53 86.89
N GLY A 1096 -30.09 -44.41 86.17
CA GLY A 1096 -29.37 -45.55 85.57
C GLY A 1096 -29.75 -45.88 84.12
N THR A 1097 -30.75 -45.23 83.53
CA THR A 1097 -31.10 -45.39 82.11
C THR A 1097 -30.50 -44.25 81.27
N PRO A 1098 -29.77 -44.54 80.18
CA PRO A 1098 -29.24 -43.52 79.27
C PRO A 1098 -30.39 -42.80 78.56
N TYR A 1099 -30.29 -41.47 78.47
CA TYR A 1099 -31.30 -40.64 77.83
C TYR A 1099 -30.97 -40.46 76.35
N LEU A 1100 -31.62 -41.26 75.50
CA LEU A 1100 -31.42 -41.28 74.04
C LEU A 1100 -32.62 -40.74 73.24
N SER A 1101 -33.75 -40.48 73.92
CA SER A 1101 -35.02 -40.04 73.32
C SER A 1101 -35.40 -38.63 73.79
N GLU A 1102 -36.09 -37.83 72.98
CA GLU A 1102 -36.56 -36.47 73.36
C GLU A 1102 -37.79 -36.46 74.30
N ASP A 1103 -38.27 -37.61 74.76
CA ASP A 1103 -39.46 -37.71 75.61
C ASP A 1103 -39.20 -37.21 77.05
N ASP A 1104 -40.19 -36.56 77.66
CA ASP A 1104 -40.12 -36.04 79.03
C ASP A 1104 -40.22 -37.17 80.08
N ILE A 1105 -39.30 -37.18 81.06
CA ILE A 1105 -39.30 -38.13 82.18
C ILE A 1105 -40.29 -37.66 83.26
N SER A 1106 -41.27 -38.49 83.61
CA SER A 1106 -42.29 -38.13 84.61
C SER A 1106 -41.80 -38.37 86.05
N VAL A 1107 -41.92 -37.35 86.92
CA VAL A 1107 -41.46 -37.40 88.34
C VAL A 1107 -42.40 -36.62 89.28
N GLY A 1108 -42.45 -37.00 90.55
CA GLY A 1108 -43.24 -36.31 91.58
C GLY A 1108 -42.54 -35.09 92.18
N ILE A 1109 -43.30 -34.08 92.64
CA ILE A 1109 -42.72 -32.99 93.45
C ILE A 1109 -42.12 -33.58 94.73
N GLY A 1110 -40.86 -33.22 95.01
CA GLY A 1110 -40.15 -33.76 96.17
C GLY A 1110 -39.48 -35.12 95.93
N GLU A 1111 -39.64 -35.72 94.75
CA GLU A 1111 -38.99 -36.99 94.40
C GLU A 1111 -37.50 -36.78 94.11
N MET A 1112 -36.66 -37.69 94.63
CA MET A 1112 -35.22 -37.66 94.44
C MET A 1112 -34.82 -38.38 93.16
N VAL A 1113 -34.24 -37.63 92.22
CA VAL A 1113 -33.79 -38.11 90.92
C VAL A 1113 -32.26 -38.08 90.86
N LEU A 1114 -31.65 -39.17 90.40
CA LEU A 1114 -30.22 -39.23 90.16
C LEU A 1114 -29.93 -38.94 88.68
N ILE A 1115 -29.31 -37.80 88.40
CA ILE A 1115 -28.82 -37.45 87.07
C ILE A 1115 -27.30 -37.70 87.03
N LYS A 1116 -26.86 -38.63 86.19
CA LYS A 1116 -25.44 -38.84 85.89
C LYS A 1116 -25.11 -38.21 84.55
N VAL A 1117 -24.04 -37.42 84.52
CA VAL A 1117 -23.53 -36.77 83.31
C VAL A 1117 -22.11 -37.29 83.07
N ALA A 1118 -21.87 -37.91 81.93
CA ALA A 1118 -20.56 -38.31 81.45
C ALA A 1118 -20.02 -37.23 80.51
N VAL A 1119 -18.97 -36.54 80.94
CA VAL A 1119 -18.22 -35.57 80.11
C VAL A 1119 -17.21 -36.36 79.27
N ILE A 1120 -17.36 -36.30 77.96
CA ILE A 1120 -16.47 -36.96 76.99
C ILE A 1120 -15.72 -35.86 76.23
N SER A 1121 -14.40 -35.97 76.16
CA SER A 1121 -13.54 -35.00 75.46
C SER A 1121 -12.82 -35.66 74.29
N SER A 1122 -12.84 -35.00 73.13
CA SER A 1122 -12.01 -35.35 71.96
C SER A 1122 -10.76 -34.48 71.86
N LEU A 1123 -10.50 -33.62 72.86
CA LEU A 1123 -9.37 -32.71 72.90
C LEU A 1123 -8.03 -33.45 73.15
N GLU A 1124 -6.96 -32.94 72.55
CA GLU A 1124 -5.60 -33.47 72.67
C GLU A 1124 -4.90 -33.08 73.98
N TYR A 1125 -5.60 -32.40 74.89
CA TYR A 1125 -5.10 -31.95 76.18
C TYR A 1125 -6.09 -32.26 77.31
N ASP A 1126 -5.59 -32.29 78.55
CA ASP A 1126 -6.42 -32.56 79.73
C ASP A 1126 -7.42 -31.42 79.92
N PHE A 1127 -8.70 -31.75 79.92
CA PHE A 1127 -9.79 -30.78 80.01
C PHE A 1127 -10.37 -30.77 81.42
N ASP A 1128 -10.11 -29.68 82.17
CA ASP A 1128 -10.62 -29.48 83.52
C ASP A 1128 -11.61 -28.32 83.62
N GLY A 1129 -12.69 -28.53 84.37
CA GLY A 1129 -13.78 -27.56 84.47
C GLY A 1129 -14.67 -27.80 85.68
N ILE A 1130 -15.74 -27.01 85.75
CA ILE A 1130 -16.81 -27.14 86.73
C ILE A 1130 -18.10 -27.43 85.97
N LEU A 1131 -18.78 -28.53 86.33
CA LEU A 1131 -20.09 -28.88 85.81
C LEU A 1131 -21.18 -28.41 86.78
N THR A 1132 -22.17 -27.71 86.25
CA THR A 1132 -23.40 -27.28 86.93
C THR A 1132 -24.60 -27.81 86.18
N LEU A 1133 -25.72 -28.01 86.87
CA LEU A 1133 -27.01 -28.27 86.23
C LEU A 1133 -27.84 -26.99 86.27
N GLU A 1134 -28.27 -26.53 85.10
CA GLU A 1134 -29.22 -25.43 84.95
C GLU A 1134 -30.60 -25.99 84.67
N CYS A 1135 -31.63 -25.33 85.20
CA CYS A 1135 -33.01 -25.77 85.04
C CYS A 1135 -33.85 -24.65 84.45
N TYR A 1136 -34.52 -24.96 83.36
CA TYR A 1136 -35.41 -24.03 82.65
C TYR A 1136 -36.83 -24.59 82.68
N GLN A 1137 -37.81 -23.73 82.89
CA GLN A 1137 -39.22 -24.10 82.79
C GLN A 1137 -39.77 -23.64 81.45
N GLU A 1138 -40.35 -24.54 80.67
CA GLU A 1138 -41.03 -24.17 79.42
C GLU A 1138 -42.42 -23.62 79.74
N ILE A 1139 -42.67 -22.36 79.37
CA ILE A 1139 -43.97 -21.68 79.56
C ILE A 1139 -44.63 -21.54 78.19
N SER A 1140 -45.14 -22.65 77.63
CA SER A 1140 -45.80 -22.75 76.30
C SER A 1140 -44.93 -22.32 75.10
N ASN A 1141 -45.15 -22.94 73.93
CA ASN A 1141 -44.26 -22.89 72.76
C ASN A 1141 -43.99 -21.50 72.12
N PHE A 1142 -44.49 -20.40 72.67
CA PHE A 1142 -44.41 -19.05 72.06
C PHE A 1142 -43.77 -17.96 72.93
N PHE A 1143 -43.48 -18.20 74.21
CA PHE A 1143 -42.74 -17.28 75.07
C PHE A 1143 -41.53 -18.02 75.65
N GLY A 1144 -40.31 -17.57 75.32
CA GLY A 1144 -39.06 -18.30 75.54
C GLY A 1144 -38.80 -18.85 76.95
N SER A 1145 -37.77 -19.70 77.06
CA SER A 1145 -37.37 -20.34 78.31
C SER A 1145 -37.03 -19.31 79.39
N VAL A 1146 -37.71 -19.38 80.54
CA VAL A 1146 -37.35 -18.57 81.71
C VAL A 1146 -36.42 -19.41 82.59
N ASP A 1147 -35.21 -18.91 82.81
CA ASP A 1147 -34.28 -19.51 83.78
C ASP A 1147 -34.90 -19.44 85.18
N LYS A 1148 -35.22 -20.61 85.72
CA LYS A 1148 -35.78 -20.77 87.07
C LYS A 1148 -35.00 -21.86 87.78
N THR A 1149 -33.68 -21.72 87.80
CA THR A 1149 -32.78 -22.61 88.52
C THR A 1149 -33.17 -22.80 90.01
N GLU A 1150 -33.95 -21.88 90.61
CA GLU A 1150 -34.51 -22.04 91.97
C GLU A 1150 -35.57 -23.14 92.12
N ASN A 1151 -36.19 -23.60 91.03
CA ASN A 1151 -37.18 -24.68 91.01
C ASN A 1151 -36.54 -26.07 91.16
N LEU A 1152 -35.27 -26.20 90.77
CA LEU A 1152 -34.47 -27.42 90.92
C LEU A 1152 -33.63 -27.32 92.19
N LEU A 1153 -33.86 -28.23 93.13
CA LEU A 1153 -33.05 -28.33 94.33
C LEU A 1153 -32.00 -29.44 94.14
N ILE A 1154 -30.73 -29.06 94.00
CA ILE A 1154 -29.61 -30.00 93.97
C ILE A 1154 -29.18 -30.30 95.42
N ILE A 1155 -29.24 -31.57 95.82
CA ILE A 1155 -28.81 -32.03 97.14
C ILE A 1155 -27.31 -32.33 97.09
N GLY A 1156 -26.52 -31.51 97.78
CA GLY A 1156 -25.05 -31.62 97.83
C GLY A 1156 -24.34 -30.48 97.10
N GLN A 1157 -23.26 -30.78 96.39
CA GLN A 1157 -22.47 -29.78 95.67
C GLN A 1157 -23.18 -29.38 94.37
N ARG A 1158 -23.54 -28.11 94.24
CA ARG A 1158 -24.13 -27.54 92.99
C ARG A 1158 -23.11 -27.40 91.86
N LYS A 1159 -21.84 -27.22 92.21
CA LYS A 1159 -20.70 -27.02 91.32
C LYS A 1159 -19.74 -28.17 91.52
N VAL A 1160 -19.69 -29.12 90.58
CA VAL A 1160 -18.85 -30.31 90.70
C VAL A 1160 -17.64 -30.16 89.76
N PRO A 1161 -16.41 -30.07 90.29
CA PRO A 1161 -15.23 -30.00 89.45
C PRO A 1161 -14.95 -31.37 88.80
N PHE A 1162 -14.47 -31.34 87.56
CA PHE A 1162 -14.09 -32.56 86.83
C PHE A 1162 -12.79 -32.34 86.06
N VAL A 1163 -12.11 -33.44 85.77
CA VAL A 1163 -10.95 -33.49 84.86
C VAL A 1163 -11.19 -34.67 83.92
N VAL A 1164 -11.21 -34.41 82.61
CA VAL A 1164 -11.17 -35.44 81.58
C VAL A 1164 -9.74 -35.49 81.04
N PRO A 1165 -9.02 -36.61 81.19
CA PRO A 1165 -7.68 -36.73 80.65
C PRO A 1165 -7.70 -36.62 79.12
N LYS A 1166 -6.60 -36.12 78.55
CA LYS A 1166 -6.43 -35.97 77.10
C LYS A 1166 -6.76 -37.26 76.37
N SER A 1167 -7.46 -37.14 75.26
CA SER A 1167 -7.61 -38.26 74.33
C SER A 1167 -6.23 -38.55 73.73
N VAL A 1168 -5.76 -39.80 73.87
CA VAL A 1168 -4.58 -40.24 73.12
C VAL A 1168 -5.01 -40.31 71.67
N SER A 1169 -4.65 -39.31 70.88
CA SER A 1169 -4.85 -39.33 69.45
C SER A 1169 -4.08 -40.53 68.88
N PHE A 1170 -4.80 -41.53 68.39
CA PHE A 1170 -4.23 -42.46 67.44
C PHE A 1170 -3.98 -41.67 66.17
N SER A 1171 -2.72 -41.35 65.90
CA SER A 1171 -2.25 -41.05 64.56
C SER A 1171 -2.39 -42.33 63.74
N VAL A 1172 -3.58 -42.57 63.17
CA VAL A 1172 -3.73 -43.54 62.09
C VAL A 1172 -3.08 -42.91 60.88
N GLY A 1173 -1.76 -43.16 60.73
CA GLY A 1173 -1.07 -42.90 59.49
C GLY A 1173 -1.76 -43.66 58.35
N LEU A 1174 -1.78 -43.04 57.17
CA LEU A 1174 -2.37 -43.54 55.92
C LEU A 1174 -1.94 -44.97 55.51
N THR A 1175 -0.96 -45.56 56.19
CA THR A 1175 -0.39 -46.88 55.88
C THR A 1175 -1.25 -48.06 56.33
N PHE A 1176 -2.26 -47.90 57.20
CA PHE A 1176 -3.09 -49.03 57.66
C PHE A 1176 -4.34 -49.31 56.80
N VAL A 1177 -4.67 -48.43 55.85
CA VAL A 1177 -5.85 -48.58 54.97
C VAL A 1177 -5.56 -49.45 53.74
N ILE A 1178 -4.29 -49.65 53.38
CA ILE A 1178 -3.93 -50.43 52.19
C ILE A 1178 -4.01 -51.95 52.44
N ASP A 1179 -3.81 -52.44 53.66
CA ASP A 1179 -3.82 -53.90 53.94
C ASP A 1179 -5.21 -54.49 54.29
N LEU A 1180 -6.25 -53.68 54.52
CA LEU A 1180 -7.61 -54.17 54.85
C LEU A 1180 -8.57 -54.25 53.66
N LEU A 1181 -8.15 -53.79 52.48
CA LEU A 1181 -8.90 -53.96 51.22
C LEU A 1181 -8.65 -55.32 50.54
N ALA A 1182 -7.83 -56.20 51.14
CA ALA A 1182 -7.46 -57.49 50.55
C ALA A 1182 -8.21 -58.72 51.08
N GLU A 1183 -8.88 -58.68 52.24
CA GLU A 1183 -9.66 -59.85 52.72
C GLU A 1183 -10.94 -59.44 53.46
N HIS A 1184 -12.09 -59.93 52.95
CA HIS A 1184 -13.39 -59.86 53.62
C HIS A 1184 -13.36 -60.56 54.99
N ARG A 1185 -13.06 -59.81 56.05
CA ARG A 1185 -13.37 -60.19 57.43
C ARG A 1185 -14.03 -59.03 58.16
N THR A 1186 -15.09 -59.35 58.88
CA THR A 1186 -15.82 -58.44 59.77
C THR A 1186 -14.86 -57.74 60.74
N PRO A 1187 -14.94 -56.41 60.91
CA PRO A 1187 -14.07 -55.69 61.85
C PRO A 1187 -14.36 -56.12 63.29
N PRO A 1188 -13.35 -56.25 64.16
CA PRO A 1188 -13.58 -56.57 65.56
C PRO A 1188 -14.25 -55.37 66.24
N HIS A 1189 -15.22 -55.64 67.11
CA HIS A 1189 -15.75 -54.65 68.05
C HIS A 1189 -14.62 -54.16 68.97
N LEU A 1190 -13.93 -53.11 68.57
CA LEU A 1190 -13.04 -52.33 69.42
C LEU A 1190 -13.93 -51.42 70.28
N SER A 1191 -14.25 -51.87 71.49
CA SER A 1191 -14.79 -51.00 72.54
C SER A 1191 -13.70 -50.03 72.98
N MET A 1192 -13.54 -48.93 72.24
CA MET A 1192 -12.67 -47.82 72.63
C MET A 1192 -13.26 -47.16 73.87
N SER A 1193 -12.60 -47.25 75.01
CA SER A 1193 -12.95 -46.46 76.19
C SER A 1193 -12.52 -45.01 75.94
N THR A 1194 -13.38 -44.22 75.31
CA THR A 1194 -13.19 -42.77 75.20
C THR A 1194 -12.99 -42.18 76.60
N PRO A 1195 -12.00 -41.27 76.80
CA PRO A 1195 -11.77 -40.67 78.11
C PRO A 1195 -13.04 -39.94 78.54
N ARG A 1196 -13.65 -40.43 79.63
CA ARG A 1196 -14.90 -39.91 80.16
C ARG A 1196 -14.78 -39.68 81.65
N CYS A 1197 -15.40 -38.61 82.14
CA CYS A 1197 -15.57 -38.36 83.56
C CYS A 1197 -17.06 -38.37 83.90
N GLU A 1198 -17.48 -39.27 84.78
CA GLU A 1198 -18.87 -39.39 85.22
C GLU A 1198 -19.11 -38.59 86.50
N LEU A 1199 -20.12 -37.73 86.47
CA LEU A 1199 -20.51 -36.85 87.57
C LEU A 1199 -21.96 -37.15 87.93
N SER A 1200 -22.26 -37.22 89.23
CA SER A 1200 -23.59 -37.60 89.72
C SER A 1200 -24.23 -36.46 90.51
N PHE A 1201 -25.44 -36.06 90.13
CA PHE A 1201 -26.24 -35.05 90.81
C PHE A 1201 -27.53 -35.67 91.32
N HIS A 1202 -27.81 -35.46 92.61
CA HIS A 1202 -29.11 -35.78 93.17
C HIS A 1202 -29.96 -34.52 93.16
N VAL A 1203 -31.09 -34.56 92.46
CA VAL A 1203 -31.94 -33.40 92.23
C VAL A 1203 -33.39 -33.69 92.61
N MET A 1204 -34.09 -32.64 93.01
CA MET A 1204 -35.49 -32.69 93.41
C MET A 1204 -36.21 -31.43 92.92
N PHE A 1205 -37.40 -31.58 92.35
CA PHE A 1205 -38.17 -30.44 91.84
C PHE A 1205 -39.11 -29.90 92.91
N ARG A 1206 -39.20 -28.57 93.02
CA ARG A 1206 -40.01 -27.85 94.02
C ARG A 1206 -41.38 -27.41 93.52
N VAL A 1207 -41.58 -27.38 92.20
CA VAL A 1207 -42.75 -26.79 91.53
C VAL A 1207 -43.24 -27.72 90.43
N GLU A 1208 -44.56 -27.79 90.24
CA GLU A 1208 -45.22 -28.53 89.16
C GLU A 1208 -44.90 -27.93 87.77
N GLY A 1209 -44.76 -28.76 86.74
CA GLY A 1209 -44.63 -28.34 85.34
C GLY A 1209 -43.54 -29.08 84.54
N VAL A 1210 -43.38 -28.73 83.25
CA VAL A 1210 -42.34 -29.29 82.38
C VAL A 1210 -41.04 -28.49 82.54
N HIS A 1211 -39.99 -29.18 82.97
CA HIS A 1211 -38.69 -28.62 83.28
C HIS A 1211 -37.62 -29.28 82.41
N LYS A 1212 -36.76 -28.49 81.78
CA LYS A 1212 -35.59 -28.99 81.06
C LYS A 1212 -34.35 -28.75 81.89
N VAL A 1213 -33.62 -29.83 82.19
CA VAL A 1213 -32.37 -29.78 82.94
C VAL A 1213 -31.21 -29.92 81.95
N ARG A 1214 -30.35 -28.92 81.89
CA ARG A 1214 -29.18 -28.88 81.01
C ARG A 1214 -27.89 -28.84 81.83
N PRO A 1215 -26.94 -29.75 81.60
CA PRO A 1215 -25.60 -29.60 82.15
C PRO A 1215 -24.86 -28.46 81.44
N GLN A 1216 -24.24 -27.60 82.23
CA GLN A 1216 -23.43 -26.48 81.79
C GLN A 1216 -22.00 -26.65 82.31
N ILE A 1217 -21.02 -26.49 81.42
CA ILE A 1217 -19.60 -26.60 81.74
C ILE A 1217 -18.99 -25.20 81.74
N VAL A 1218 -18.26 -24.87 82.80
CA VAL A 1218 -17.40 -23.69 82.87
C VAL A 1218 -15.95 -24.15 82.99
N SER A 1219 -15.12 -23.83 82.00
CA SER A 1219 -13.67 -24.11 82.01
C SER A 1219 -12.97 -23.28 83.11
N ARG A 1220 -11.94 -23.85 83.76
CA ARG A 1220 -11.15 -23.13 84.78
C ARG A 1220 -10.11 -22.18 84.19
N ARG A 1221 -9.76 -22.31 82.90
CA ARG A 1221 -8.73 -21.48 82.25
C ARG A 1221 -9.37 -20.22 81.65
N ALA A 1222 -9.01 -19.06 82.17
CA ALA A 1222 -9.63 -17.77 81.82
C ALA A 1222 -9.49 -17.33 80.34
N ASN A 1223 -8.58 -17.95 79.57
CA ASN A 1223 -8.39 -17.66 78.13
C ASN A 1223 -9.09 -18.66 77.20
N GLU A 1224 -9.81 -19.65 77.72
CA GLU A 1224 -10.56 -20.64 76.92
C GLU A 1224 -12.06 -20.43 77.12
N SER A 1225 -12.65 -19.44 76.46
CA SER A 1225 -14.11 -19.38 76.31
C SER A 1225 -14.53 -20.50 75.38
N LEU A 1226 -14.97 -21.63 75.93
CA LEU A 1226 -15.68 -22.63 75.14
C LEU A 1226 -16.94 -21.99 74.58
N PHE A 1227 -17.01 -21.86 73.26
CA PHE A 1227 -18.21 -21.38 72.60
C PHE A 1227 -19.31 -22.45 72.73
N SER A 1228 -20.58 -22.01 72.78
CA SER A 1228 -21.76 -22.90 72.90
C SER A 1228 -21.78 -24.02 71.87
N ASP A 1229 -21.17 -23.77 70.71
CA ASP A 1229 -21.21 -24.64 69.53
C ASP A 1229 -20.12 -25.74 69.59
N GLU A 1230 -19.18 -25.65 70.55
CA GLU A 1230 -18.11 -26.65 70.77
C GLU A 1230 -18.50 -27.74 71.78
N VAL A 1231 -19.63 -27.56 72.49
CA VAL A 1231 -20.15 -28.47 73.51
C VAL A 1231 -21.47 -29.06 73.04
N PHE A 1232 -21.46 -30.34 72.68
CA PHE A 1232 -22.69 -31.05 72.34
C PHE A 1232 -23.38 -31.56 73.60
N VAL A 1233 -24.58 -31.05 73.89
CA VAL A 1233 -25.40 -31.47 75.04
C VAL A 1233 -26.88 -31.41 74.72
N SER A 1234 -27.58 -32.52 74.95
CA SER A 1234 -29.04 -32.57 74.91
C SER A 1234 -29.60 -32.25 76.30
N PRO A 1235 -30.54 -31.30 76.45
CA PRO A 1235 -31.24 -31.10 77.70
C PRO A 1235 -32.13 -32.32 77.99
N VAL A 1236 -32.28 -32.69 79.27
CA VAL A 1236 -33.21 -33.74 79.67
C VAL A 1236 -34.53 -33.11 80.08
N GLY A 1237 -35.62 -33.56 79.46
CA GLY A 1237 -36.98 -33.16 79.79
C GLY A 1237 -37.54 -33.89 81.01
N PHE A 1238 -38.18 -33.15 81.91
CA PHE A 1238 -38.85 -33.68 83.10
C PHE A 1238 -40.27 -33.13 83.20
N SER A 1239 -41.27 -34.02 83.29
CA SER A 1239 -42.65 -33.67 83.59
C SER A 1239 -42.93 -33.87 85.07
N VAL A 1240 -42.96 -32.77 85.84
CA VAL A 1240 -43.10 -32.80 87.31
C VAL A 1240 -44.58 -32.64 87.69
N SER A 1241 -45.15 -33.55 88.50
CA SER A 1241 -46.56 -33.47 88.93
C SER A 1241 -46.78 -33.60 90.44
N THR A 1242 -47.89 -33.03 90.96
CA THR A 1242 -48.27 -33.12 92.39
C THR A 1242 -48.89 -34.47 92.80
N LYS A 1243 -49.35 -35.27 91.83
CA LYS A 1243 -49.97 -36.58 92.09
C LYS A 1243 -48.87 -37.65 92.10
N ALA A 1244 -48.65 -38.28 93.24
CA ALA A 1244 -47.74 -39.43 93.34
C ALA A 1244 -48.19 -40.52 92.35
N HIS A 1245 -47.30 -40.88 91.41
CA HIS A 1245 -47.44 -42.03 90.53
C HIS A 1245 -46.40 -43.09 90.88
#